data_AF-A8SD09-F1
#
_entry.id   AF-A8SD09-F1
#
_cell.length_a   1.000
_cell.length_b   1.000
_cell.length_c   1.000
_cell.angle_alpha   90.00
_cell.angle_beta   90.00
_cell.angle_gamma   90.00
#
_symmetry.space_group_name_H-M   'P 1'
#
loop_
_entity.id
_entity.type
_entity.pdbx_description
1 polymer ?
#
loop_
_entity_poly.entity_id
_entity_poly.type
_entity_poly.pdbx_seq_one_letter_code
_entity_poly.pdbx_strand_id
1 'polypeptide(L)'
;MSDLLLASTNLSTRAINILARNNILTLSQLKECSEKELRSMRGLGGKTLDEIVTFRDNPLDEETADETMNAEGMFCVALTPEILNSLSYHQITEIDMSARGFHYLTLMGCTTIAQLVRLKREDFQKTANIGEKTIEIIEESTKKWLLENGYYGDGSVLQTIPNADAESSTNTIFGRILTSEMRTSLSFHNVSELNLSSRAANALIRGNYTTLDKIAELSIPKLTATKGIGLNTVNDIITQTRNWLTVNSYYESENFNISDNEKDLFEKLHSAFHFFLSVNPLQLLDACRKEAGYSSLIESYNGEITGCVISKFLEISFVRESIKEWFRQTSTSIGEGTESMPEEKFAEIIYNRIEEQYAQLLLNSIKESGIFTVLYDTVLIPRKTLSEYIHNLESLDDPKEKMLAERLHGAALQDVGERYGLTRERIRQIAVKQLKKCPSLFEDYYADVFQKYLLGKDTLKEIFPETTPETHQYLSMRYKKGHSIPEYESGEDFHGTFAGQVRYALKKIARRKNLTRASAVSYVLKHDCLNLVDFEQFQHKYNAYIEWLNVPPEKYSLNWRSLANRLRLQKNLVFESDGRFRYLYYDNEKLKNLIDFNRYKNSVVSCELIYSDYASELDEMDIQNGYELFCCLKNGDADEKDPAKKLSQRYPFDIIFRRIPVVIIGTVTEEEQVVTLLKELSPIGYMDFWTAYEERFGIKRDSALANLGNCATPYLVNGTYIIDVPMLDASDVEIVRNELNKKKFWFIDELETLWKQLCIHSSRDSLNAATLRSLGYLMFAAGYAYSNQYNSMRDYLYDEQIRDGEVFKCAEQDQRLVHLSAFQSCLSKEESALRIFEIAPREYVKDKYLFEQCGVTREDVVEFQQQVKPLCQNVYFNAHSIWDEIKDWPFVKMVESNEWLCNSIIHRIDGIVALPIASNFILSFSGDCLSIPFICKWITNKEGKMSLNDITSRFNSVFGTTFNRSVIAEKLRSSGMWSQIITDEIDGYIDSLADNSNFDVDSLLDEEFF
;
A
#
# COMPACT_ATOMS: atom_id res chain seq x y z
N MET A 1 55.90 35.02 -25.48
CA MET A 1 56.25 34.49 -26.81
C MET A 1 56.33 32.98 -26.67
N SER A 2 55.36 32.27 -27.23
CA SER A 2 55.36 30.81 -27.36
C SER A 2 56.52 30.37 -28.22
N ASP A 3 57.24 29.34 -27.78
CA ASP A 3 58.38 28.75 -28.48
C ASP A 3 57.94 28.14 -29.82
N LEU A 4 58.61 28.48 -30.93
CA LEU A 4 58.19 28.09 -32.28
C LEU A 4 58.38 26.59 -32.50
N LEU A 5 57.32 25.87 -32.90
CA LEU A 5 57.39 24.44 -33.24
C LEU A 5 58.12 24.22 -34.56
N LEU A 6 59.14 23.36 -34.56
CA LEU A 6 59.94 23.05 -35.76
C LEU A 6 59.09 22.42 -36.88
N ALA A 7 57.99 21.75 -36.52
CA ALA A 7 57.02 21.20 -37.47
C ALA A 7 56.29 22.27 -38.31
N SER A 8 56.29 23.53 -37.86
CA SER A 8 55.67 24.67 -38.56
C SER A 8 56.63 25.44 -39.48
N THR A 9 57.92 25.06 -39.51
CA THR A 9 59.00 25.80 -40.19
C THR A 9 59.26 25.33 -41.62
N ASN A 10 60.19 25.98 -42.34
CA ASN A 10 60.58 25.62 -43.71
C ASN A 10 61.60 24.46 -43.79
N LEU A 11 61.89 23.81 -42.66
CA LEU A 11 62.75 22.63 -42.63
C LEU A 11 62.12 21.47 -43.41
N SER A 12 62.96 20.71 -44.12
CA SER A 12 62.54 19.52 -44.86
C SER A 12 61.93 18.47 -43.93
N THR A 13 60.99 17.67 -44.45
CA THR A 13 60.34 16.58 -43.70
C THR A 13 61.38 15.62 -43.09
N ARG A 14 62.51 15.43 -43.79
CA ARG A 14 63.64 14.65 -43.28
C ARG A 14 64.34 15.33 -42.09
N ALA A 15 64.58 16.63 -42.15
CA ALA A 15 65.17 17.39 -41.04
C ALA A 15 64.25 17.36 -39.81
N ILE A 16 62.96 17.67 -39.98
CA ILE A 16 61.95 17.67 -38.91
C ILE A 16 61.84 16.29 -38.26
N ASN A 17 61.78 15.22 -39.06
CA ASN A 17 61.65 13.87 -38.52
C ASN A 17 62.90 13.40 -37.76
N ILE A 18 64.10 13.83 -38.16
CA ILE A 18 65.33 13.50 -37.43
C ILE A 18 65.40 14.27 -36.10
N LEU A 19 65.01 15.54 -36.09
CA LEU A 19 64.95 16.36 -34.88
C LEU A 19 63.90 15.84 -33.89
N ALA A 20 62.69 15.51 -34.37
CA ALA A 20 61.63 14.93 -33.56
C ALA A 20 62.04 13.58 -32.95
N ARG A 21 62.77 12.73 -33.69
CA ARG A 21 63.31 11.45 -33.16
C ARG A 21 64.33 11.62 -32.05
N ASN A 22 64.98 12.80 -31.97
CA ASN A 22 65.91 13.15 -30.91
C ASN A 22 65.27 14.07 -29.85
N ASN A 23 63.94 14.12 -29.79
CA ASN A 23 63.14 14.94 -28.86
C ASN A 23 63.37 16.46 -28.97
N ILE A 24 63.75 16.95 -30.15
CA ILE A 24 63.87 18.38 -30.43
C ILE A 24 62.67 18.79 -31.27
N LEU A 25 61.71 19.47 -30.63
CA LEU A 25 60.42 19.81 -31.23
C LEU A 25 60.23 21.33 -31.41
N THR A 26 61.04 22.14 -30.72
CA THR A 26 60.91 23.59 -30.69
C THR A 26 62.22 24.31 -31.04
N LEU A 27 62.11 25.56 -31.48
CA LEU A 27 63.26 26.38 -31.86
C LEU A 27 64.21 26.63 -30.67
N SER A 28 63.70 26.80 -29.46
CA SER A 28 64.57 26.99 -28.28
C SER A 28 65.34 25.70 -27.95
N GLN A 29 64.70 24.53 -28.03
CA GLN A 29 65.40 23.24 -27.90
C GLN A 29 66.47 23.05 -28.98
N LEU A 30 66.21 23.52 -30.21
CA LEU A 30 67.19 23.44 -31.29
C LEU A 30 68.38 24.39 -31.08
N LYS A 31 68.17 25.57 -30.49
CA LYS A 31 69.22 26.53 -30.15
C LYS A 31 70.11 26.07 -29.00
N GLU A 32 69.59 25.24 -28.09
CA GLU A 32 70.37 24.63 -27.01
C GLU A 32 71.29 23.50 -27.48
N CYS A 33 71.06 22.93 -28.66
CA CYS A 33 71.90 21.87 -29.23
C CYS A 33 73.15 22.43 -29.92
N SER A 34 74.32 21.94 -29.50
CA SER A 34 75.59 22.23 -30.16
C SER A 34 75.66 21.56 -31.54
N GLU A 35 76.42 22.15 -32.47
CA GLU A 35 76.62 21.54 -33.80
C GLU A 35 77.24 20.13 -33.72
N LYS A 36 78.03 19.88 -32.66
CA LYS A 36 78.66 18.59 -32.39
C LYS A 36 77.63 17.52 -31.99
N GLU A 37 76.58 17.91 -31.27
CA GLU A 37 75.46 17.02 -30.92
C GLU A 37 74.57 16.74 -32.13
N LEU A 38 74.27 17.75 -32.95
CA LEU A 38 73.52 17.57 -34.21
C LEU A 38 74.24 16.63 -35.18
N ARG A 39 75.58 16.73 -35.29
CA ARG A 39 76.41 15.82 -36.11
C ARG A 39 76.40 14.37 -35.61
N SER A 40 76.14 14.13 -34.32
CA SER A 40 76.12 12.79 -33.73
C SER A 40 74.79 12.04 -33.92
N MET A 41 73.74 12.73 -34.41
CA MET A 41 72.42 12.14 -34.62
C MET A 41 72.42 11.15 -35.78
N ARG A 42 71.87 9.96 -35.52
CA ARG A 42 71.89 8.83 -36.47
C ARG A 42 71.02 9.14 -37.70
N GLY A 43 71.60 9.10 -38.90
CA GLY A 43 70.88 9.26 -40.18
C GLY A 43 70.90 10.68 -40.79
N LEU A 44 71.64 11.60 -40.17
CA LEU A 44 71.81 12.99 -40.60
C LEU A 44 72.91 13.07 -41.68
N GLY A 45 72.53 13.43 -42.91
CA GLY A 45 73.47 13.64 -44.03
C GLY A 45 73.95 15.10 -44.07
N GLY A 46 75.13 15.36 -44.64
CA GLY A 46 75.76 16.69 -44.62
C GLY A 46 74.83 17.84 -45.04
N LYS A 47 74.07 17.68 -46.14
CA LYS A 47 73.10 18.70 -46.59
C LYS A 47 71.96 18.98 -45.61
N THR A 48 71.44 17.94 -44.93
CA THR A 48 70.38 18.11 -43.93
C THR A 48 70.92 18.71 -42.64
N LEU A 49 72.20 18.48 -42.32
CA LEU A 49 72.86 19.13 -41.20
C LEU A 49 73.04 20.62 -41.47
N ASP A 50 73.53 20.97 -42.66
CA ASP A 50 73.73 22.37 -43.07
C ASP A 50 72.39 23.12 -43.08
N GLU A 51 71.31 22.49 -43.55
CA GLU A 51 69.94 23.02 -43.50
C GLU A 51 69.47 23.32 -42.06
N ILE A 52 69.66 22.38 -41.13
CA ILE A 52 69.27 22.53 -39.72
C ILE A 52 70.10 23.61 -39.01
N VAL A 53 71.42 23.64 -39.27
CA VAL A 53 72.34 24.61 -38.66
C VAL A 53 72.05 26.02 -39.18
N THR A 54 71.82 26.16 -40.49
CA THR A 54 71.45 27.46 -41.10
C THR A 54 70.15 27.99 -40.51
N PHE A 55 69.13 27.13 -40.37
CA PHE A 55 67.85 27.52 -39.77
C PHE A 55 67.96 27.84 -38.27
N ARG A 56 68.79 27.11 -37.52
CA ARG A 56 69.04 27.38 -36.09
C ARG A 56 69.68 28.76 -35.89
N ASP A 57 70.64 29.10 -36.74
CA ASP A 57 71.47 30.30 -36.61
C ASP A 57 70.77 31.53 -37.20
N ASN A 58 69.89 31.37 -38.20
CA ASN A 58 69.07 32.45 -38.78
C ASN A 58 67.61 32.00 -39.03
N PRO A 59 66.74 31.97 -37.99
CA PRO A 59 65.40 31.39 -38.09
C PRO A 59 64.36 32.23 -38.85
N LEU A 60 64.70 33.46 -39.25
CA LEU A 60 63.83 34.40 -39.96
C LEU A 60 64.62 35.15 -41.04
N ASP A 61 64.84 34.53 -42.20
CA ASP A 61 65.16 35.27 -43.44
C ASP A 61 63.84 35.54 -44.18
N GLU A 62 63.33 36.77 -44.03
CA GLU A 62 62.10 37.28 -44.65
C GLU A 62 62.13 37.24 -46.18
N GLU A 63 63.30 37.10 -46.82
CA GLU A 63 63.42 37.09 -48.30
C GLU A 63 63.10 35.74 -48.97
N THR A 64 62.90 34.63 -48.22
CA THR A 64 62.48 33.33 -48.81
C THR A 64 61.03 32.93 -48.49
N ALA A 65 60.34 33.68 -47.64
CA ALA A 65 58.95 33.43 -47.29
C ALA A 65 57.97 33.81 -48.41
N ASP A 66 58.27 34.86 -49.20
CA ASP A 66 57.35 35.38 -50.22
C ASP A 66 57.32 34.58 -51.54
N GLU A 67 58.39 33.84 -51.89
CA GLU A 67 58.40 33.01 -53.11
C GLU A 67 57.90 31.57 -52.91
N THR A 68 57.79 31.09 -51.67
CA THR A 68 57.30 29.72 -51.38
C THR A 68 55.84 29.65 -50.93
N MET A 69 55.26 30.77 -50.48
CA MET A 69 53.88 30.83 -49.99
C MET A 69 52.79 31.00 -51.07
N ASN A 70 53.17 31.13 -52.35
CA ASN A 70 52.22 31.22 -53.47
C ASN A 70 52.45 30.17 -54.58
N ALA A 71 53.08 29.03 -54.26
CA ALA A 71 53.26 27.94 -55.23
C ALA A 71 52.12 26.90 -55.09
N GLU A 72 51.23 26.87 -56.09
CA GLU A 72 50.16 25.89 -56.38
C GLU A 72 50.38 24.51 -55.73
N GLY A 73 49.96 24.36 -54.47
CA GLY A 73 49.90 23.08 -53.77
C GLY A 73 48.66 22.28 -54.20
N MET A 74 48.69 20.95 -54.01
CA MET A 74 47.63 20.02 -54.45
C MET A 74 46.22 20.42 -53.96
N PHE A 75 46.14 21.21 -52.90
CA PHE A 75 44.90 21.55 -52.20
C PHE A 75 44.44 23.00 -52.37
N CYS A 76 45.17 23.86 -53.12
CA CYS A 76 44.79 25.25 -53.39
C CYS A 76 44.44 26.09 -52.14
N VAL A 77 45.12 25.86 -51.02
CA VAL A 77 44.96 26.62 -49.76
C VAL A 77 46.06 27.67 -49.65
N ALA A 78 45.73 28.91 -49.28
CA ALA A 78 46.73 29.91 -48.90
C ALA A 78 47.39 29.50 -47.57
N LEU A 79 48.61 28.96 -47.64
CA LEU A 79 49.32 28.37 -46.50
C LEU A 79 50.00 29.46 -45.65
N THR A 80 49.24 30.22 -44.86
CA THR A 80 49.85 31.14 -43.88
C THR A 80 50.58 30.36 -42.76
N PRO A 81 51.62 30.93 -42.13
CA PRO A 81 52.33 30.28 -41.03
C PRO A 81 51.42 29.91 -39.85
N GLU A 82 50.37 30.71 -39.62
CA GLU A 82 49.37 30.51 -38.57
C GLU A 82 48.49 29.28 -38.85
N ILE A 83 48.04 29.10 -40.09
CA ILE A 83 47.25 27.93 -40.52
C ILE A 83 48.12 26.67 -40.47
N LEU A 84 49.37 26.76 -40.95
CA LEU A 84 50.32 25.64 -40.91
C LEU A 84 50.66 25.21 -39.47
N ASN A 85 50.77 26.16 -38.54
CA ASN A 85 50.96 25.86 -37.14
C ASN A 85 49.73 25.16 -36.55
N SER A 86 48.52 25.62 -36.86
CA SER A 86 47.28 24.96 -36.45
C SER A 86 47.19 23.52 -36.98
N LEU A 87 47.47 23.31 -38.27
CA LEU A 87 47.46 22.00 -38.92
C LEU A 87 48.58 21.07 -38.44
N SER A 88 49.61 21.58 -37.75
CA SER A 88 50.72 20.77 -37.25
C SER A 88 50.32 19.92 -36.03
N TYR A 89 49.26 20.30 -35.32
CA TYR A 89 48.71 19.56 -34.19
C TYR A 89 47.83 18.38 -34.62
N HIS A 90 47.41 18.34 -35.90
CA HIS A 90 46.54 17.30 -36.43
C HIS A 90 47.34 16.20 -37.14
N GLN A 91 47.04 14.94 -36.80
CA GLN A 91 47.66 13.78 -37.42
C GLN A 91 46.93 13.36 -38.68
N ILE A 92 47.64 12.78 -39.66
CA ILE A 92 46.99 12.26 -40.87
C ILE A 92 45.93 11.20 -40.54
N THR A 93 46.02 10.52 -39.39
CA THR A 93 45.05 9.50 -38.91
C THR A 93 43.65 10.04 -38.64
N GLU A 94 43.52 11.37 -38.53
CA GLU A 94 42.23 12.04 -38.32
C GLU A 94 41.41 12.13 -39.61
N ILE A 95 42.04 11.91 -40.78
CA ILE A 95 41.36 11.91 -42.08
C ILE A 95 40.79 10.51 -42.33
N ASP A 96 39.48 10.42 -42.55
CA ASP A 96 38.81 9.17 -42.94
C ASP A 96 39.16 8.81 -44.39
N MET A 97 40.25 8.07 -44.58
CA MET A 97 40.73 7.62 -45.88
C MET A 97 41.06 6.13 -45.91
N SER A 98 41.12 5.55 -47.11
CA SER A 98 41.42 4.13 -47.30
C SER A 98 42.78 3.75 -46.70
N ALA A 99 42.90 2.53 -46.16
CA ALA A 99 44.15 1.98 -45.62
C ALA A 99 45.32 2.03 -46.62
N ARG A 100 45.01 2.02 -47.92
CA ARG A 100 46.01 2.18 -49.00
C ARG A 100 46.54 3.62 -49.08
N GLY A 101 45.68 4.63 -48.94
CA GLY A 101 46.09 6.05 -48.91
C GLY A 101 47.01 6.35 -47.71
N PHE A 102 46.63 5.86 -46.53
CA PHE A 102 47.45 5.95 -45.32
C PHE A 102 48.83 5.33 -45.48
N HIS A 103 48.90 4.14 -46.11
CA HIS A 103 50.16 3.44 -46.31
C HIS A 103 51.15 4.24 -47.16
N TYR A 104 50.69 4.88 -48.25
CA TYR A 104 51.55 5.70 -49.10
C TYR A 104 52.00 7.00 -48.42
N LEU A 105 51.13 7.66 -47.66
CA LEU A 105 51.51 8.86 -46.88
C LEU A 105 52.56 8.54 -45.81
N THR A 106 52.43 7.38 -45.17
CA THR A 106 53.41 6.88 -44.19
C THR A 106 54.75 6.56 -44.87
N LEU A 107 54.74 5.97 -46.07
CA LEU A 107 55.94 5.72 -46.87
C LEU A 107 56.67 7.01 -47.29
N MET A 108 55.92 8.10 -47.50
CA MET A 108 56.46 9.43 -47.78
C MET A 108 56.90 10.19 -46.52
N GLY A 109 56.75 9.58 -45.33
CA GLY A 109 57.16 10.17 -44.06
C GLY A 109 56.28 11.32 -43.58
N CYS A 110 55.04 11.42 -44.09
CA CYS A 110 54.04 12.38 -43.63
C CYS A 110 53.30 11.82 -42.42
N THR A 111 53.27 12.60 -41.34
CA THR A 111 52.63 12.24 -40.07
C THR A 111 51.56 13.25 -39.67
N THR A 112 51.75 14.53 -40.03
CA THR A 112 50.79 15.60 -39.74
C THR A 112 50.09 16.11 -40.98
N ILE A 113 48.92 16.72 -40.80
CA ILE A 113 48.15 17.33 -41.89
C ILE A 113 48.91 18.54 -42.47
N ALA A 114 49.65 19.29 -41.65
CA ALA A 114 50.56 20.34 -42.13
C ALA A 114 51.62 19.83 -43.12
N GLN A 115 52.14 18.62 -42.93
CA GLN A 115 53.09 18.00 -43.86
C GLN A 115 52.39 17.55 -45.15
N LEU A 116 51.14 17.05 -45.04
CA LEU A 116 50.34 16.57 -46.16
C LEU A 116 49.95 17.69 -47.12
N VAL A 117 49.50 18.84 -46.62
CA VAL A 117 48.99 19.96 -47.44
C VAL A 117 50.11 20.66 -48.24
N ARG A 118 51.38 20.47 -47.84
CA ARG A 118 52.57 20.97 -48.55
C ARG A 118 53.02 20.12 -49.74
N LEU A 119 52.49 18.90 -49.89
CA LEU A 119 52.86 18.01 -51.01
C LEU A 119 52.25 18.48 -52.34
N LYS A 120 53.01 18.34 -53.42
CA LYS A 120 52.52 18.54 -54.79
C LYS A 120 52.14 17.21 -55.44
N ARG A 121 51.26 17.21 -56.45
CA ARG A 121 50.94 15.99 -57.23
C ARG A 121 52.20 15.31 -57.79
N GLU A 122 53.22 16.09 -58.13
CA GLU A 122 54.52 15.63 -58.62
C GLU A 122 55.33 14.85 -57.58
N ASP A 123 55.14 15.10 -56.28
CA ASP A 123 55.86 14.39 -55.22
C ASP A 123 55.37 12.94 -55.09
N PHE A 124 54.12 12.67 -55.44
CA PHE A 124 53.56 11.32 -55.51
C PHE A 124 54.10 10.50 -56.69
N GLN A 125 54.63 11.15 -57.74
CA GLN A 125 55.23 10.47 -58.89
C GLN A 125 56.61 9.85 -58.58
N LYS A 126 57.28 10.30 -57.51
CA LYS A 126 58.59 9.77 -57.07
C LYS A 126 58.47 8.45 -56.30
N THR A 127 57.28 8.13 -55.80
CA THR A 127 56.96 6.86 -55.14
C THR A 127 56.40 5.87 -56.17
N ALA A 128 57.23 4.95 -56.65
CA ALA A 128 56.82 3.94 -57.63
C ALA A 128 55.60 3.14 -57.11
N ASN A 129 54.53 3.06 -57.93
CA ASN A 129 53.28 2.31 -57.73
C ASN A 129 52.10 2.97 -56.99
N ILE A 130 52.00 4.29 -56.86
CA ILE A 130 50.70 4.90 -56.50
C ILE A 130 49.84 5.07 -57.77
N GLY A 131 48.60 4.57 -57.75
CA GLY A 131 47.66 4.72 -58.87
C GLY A 131 46.86 6.02 -58.76
N GLU A 132 46.50 6.63 -59.90
CA GLU A 132 45.83 7.95 -59.97
C GLU A 132 44.60 8.06 -59.05
N LYS A 133 43.75 7.02 -59.04
CA LYS A 133 42.57 6.96 -58.15
C LYS A 133 42.91 7.06 -56.66
N THR A 134 44.10 6.61 -56.25
CA THR A 134 44.52 6.69 -54.84
C THR A 134 44.98 8.10 -54.49
N ILE A 135 45.58 8.82 -55.44
CA ILE A 135 45.93 10.24 -55.27
C ILE A 135 44.65 11.07 -55.17
N GLU A 136 43.67 10.83 -56.04
CA GLU A 136 42.35 11.49 -56.00
C GLU A 136 41.64 11.26 -54.67
N ILE A 137 41.65 10.02 -54.15
CA ILE A 137 41.05 9.71 -52.85
C ILE A 137 41.76 10.44 -51.70
N ILE A 138 43.09 10.50 -51.70
CA ILE A 138 43.85 11.28 -50.70
C ILE A 138 43.47 12.77 -50.81
N GLU A 139 43.34 13.27 -52.04
CA GLU A 139 43.01 14.65 -52.32
C GLU A 139 41.60 15.03 -51.79
N GLU A 140 40.59 14.26 -52.16
CA GLU A 140 39.19 14.47 -51.75
C GLU A 140 38.99 14.27 -50.24
N SER A 141 39.59 13.24 -49.65
CA SER A 141 39.43 12.96 -48.22
C SER A 141 40.06 14.07 -47.37
N THR A 142 41.21 14.60 -47.81
CA THR A 142 41.88 15.71 -47.12
C THR A 142 41.11 17.02 -47.31
N LYS A 143 40.58 17.31 -48.51
CA LYS A 143 39.73 18.49 -48.75
C LYS A 143 38.46 18.45 -47.91
N LYS A 144 37.81 17.29 -47.84
CA LYS A 144 36.63 17.06 -47.01
C LYS A 144 36.96 17.31 -45.54
N TRP A 145 38.05 16.76 -45.04
CA TRP A 145 38.48 16.98 -43.65
C TRP A 145 38.79 18.46 -43.37
N LEU A 146 39.45 19.16 -44.29
CA LEU A 146 39.73 20.60 -44.14
C LEU A 146 38.43 21.43 -44.15
N LEU A 147 37.44 21.07 -44.98
CA LEU A 147 36.12 21.71 -45.01
C LEU A 147 35.35 21.49 -43.69
N GLU A 148 35.30 20.24 -43.22
CA GLU A 148 34.61 19.86 -41.98
C GLU A 148 35.24 20.52 -40.74
N ASN A 149 36.55 20.82 -40.79
CA ASN A 149 37.28 21.48 -39.71
C ASN A 149 37.49 22.99 -39.94
N GLY A 150 36.80 23.59 -40.92
CA GLY A 150 36.73 25.05 -41.12
C GLY A 150 37.97 25.70 -41.76
N TYR A 151 38.88 24.90 -42.33
CA TYR A 151 40.11 25.34 -43.01
C TYR A 151 39.94 25.53 -44.53
N TYR A 152 38.81 25.15 -45.11
CA TYR A 152 38.50 25.25 -46.54
C TYR A 152 37.08 25.77 -46.75
N GLY A 153 36.84 26.55 -47.81
CA GLY A 153 35.52 27.13 -48.14
C GLY A 153 35.39 27.41 -49.63
N ASP A 154 34.16 27.33 -50.15
CA ASP A 154 33.86 27.45 -51.57
C ASP A 154 34.08 28.91 -52.03
N GLY A 155 35.10 29.14 -52.86
CA GLY A 155 35.32 30.39 -53.60
C GLY A 155 35.43 31.68 -52.77
N SER A 156 36.67 32.08 -52.46
CA SER A 156 37.13 33.43 -52.06
C SER A 156 36.66 34.01 -50.71
N VAL A 157 37.65 34.24 -49.83
CA VAL A 157 37.68 34.99 -48.55
C VAL A 157 37.48 34.17 -47.26
N LEU A 158 38.56 34.09 -46.47
CA LEU A 158 38.60 33.60 -45.08
C LEU A 158 37.88 34.58 -44.13
N GLN A 159 37.02 34.08 -43.24
CA GLN A 159 36.63 34.86 -42.06
C GLN A 159 37.75 34.81 -41.01
N THR A 160 38.17 35.99 -40.58
CA THR A 160 39.12 36.20 -39.48
C THR A 160 38.60 35.64 -38.16
N ILE A 161 39.50 34.96 -37.44
CA ILE A 161 39.36 34.42 -36.09
C ILE A 161 38.73 35.48 -35.12
N PRO A 162 37.72 35.13 -34.30
CA PRO A 162 37.40 35.89 -33.10
C PRO A 162 38.44 35.58 -32.01
N ASN A 163 39.06 36.63 -31.50
CA ASN A 163 40.10 36.64 -30.49
C ASN A 163 39.70 35.99 -29.13
N ALA A 164 40.73 35.47 -28.46
CA ALA A 164 40.97 35.39 -27.01
C ALA A 164 40.30 34.32 -26.11
N ASP A 165 39.29 33.55 -26.54
CA ASP A 165 38.69 32.50 -25.67
C ASP A 165 39.12 31.03 -25.98
N ALA A 166 39.90 30.80 -27.03
CA ALA A 166 40.26 29.45 -27.51
C ALA A 166 41.27 28.69 -26.62
N GLU A 167 42.00 29.36 -25.73
CA GLU A 167 42.94 28.69 -24.81
C GLU A 167 42.22 27.91 -23.68
N SER A 168 40.93 28.16 -23.42
CA SER A 168 40.19 27.49 -22.34
C SER A 168 39.31 26.31 -22.79
N SER A 169 38.82 26.27 -24.04
CA SER A 169 37.95 25.19 -24.54
C SER A 169 38.71 23.91 -24.90
N THR A 170 39.96 24.03 -25.36
CA THR A 170 40.82 22.91 -25.78
C THR A 170 41.33 22.04 -24.62
N ASN A 171 41.28 22.55 -23.39
CA ASN A 171 41.69 21.83 -22.17
C ASN A 171 40.54 21.06 -21.49
N THR A 172 39.31 21.11 -22.00
CA THR A 172 38.15 20.41 -21.42
C THR A 172 37.96 19.03 -22.05
N ILE A 173 37.53 18.04 -21.25
CA ILE A 173 37.23 16.69 -21.76
C ILE A 173 36.14 16.74 -22.84
N PHE A 174 35.10 17.54 -22.60
CA PHE A 174 33.96 17.72 -23.51
C PHE A 174 34.24 18.63 -24.72
N GLY A 175 35.43 19.24 -24.82
CA GLY A 175 35.83 20.06 -25.98
C GLY A 175 35.11 21.41 -26.11
N ARG A 176 34.35 21.84 -25.08
CA ARG A 176 33.65 23.13 -25.00
C ARG A 176 33.42 23.55 -23.55
N ILE A 177 33.15 24.83 -23.35
CA ILE A 177 32.67 25.35 -22.06
C ILE A 177 31.18 24.97 -21.93
N LEU A 178 30.84 24.26 -20.84
CA LEU A 178 29.46 23.86 -20.52
C LEU A 178 28.77 24.93 -19.67
N THR A 179 27.52 25.28 -20.01
CA THR A 179 26.68 26.20 -19.22
C THR A 179 26.29 25.57 -17.88
N SER A 180 25.84 26.39 -16.93
CA SER A 180 25.36 25.93 -15.62
C SER A 180 24.18 24.95 -15.72
N GLU A 181 23.26 25.19 -16.64
CA GLU A 181 22.12 24.30 -16.94
C GLU A 181 22.61 22.97 -17.52
N MET A 182 23.52 22.97 -18.49
CA MET A 182 24.09 21.75 -19.06
C MET A 182 24.84 20.92 -18.02
N ARG A 183 25.59 21.55 -17.11
CA ARG A 183 26.28 20.85 -16.02
C ARG A 183 25.31 20.22 -15.03
N THR A 184 24.22 20.92 -14.72
CA THR A 184 23.16 20.38 -13.85
C THR A 184 22.51 19.16 -14.51
N SER A 185 22.22 19.21 -15.81
CA SER A 185 21.71 18.05 -16.56
C SER A 185 22.68 16.87 -16.56
N LEU A 186 24.00 17.11 -16.69
CA LEU A 186 25.02 16.07 -16.65
C LEU A 186 25.16 15.39 -15.26
N SER A 187 24.66 16.01 -14.18
CA SER A 187 24.71 15.42 -12.83
C SER A 187 23.77 14.22 -12.67
N PHE A 188 22.74 14.12 -13.52
CA PHE A 188 21.78 13.01 -13.53
C PHE A 188 22.27 11.78 -14.32
N HIS A 189 23.40 11.90 -15.03
CA HIS A 189 23.95 10.84 -15.87
C HIS A 189 25.18 10.20 -15.23
N ASN A 190 25.20 8.87 -15.16
CA ASN A 190 26.31 8.12 -14.59
C ASN A 190 27.40 7.82 -15.63
N VAL A 191 28.64 7.66 -15.16
CA VAL A 191 29.76 7.22 -16.01
C VAL A 191 29.52 5.85 -16.65
N SER A 192 28.68 5.00 -16.06
CA SER A 192 28.28 3.71 -16.66
C SER A 192 27.51 3.85 -17.97
N GLU A 193 26.91 5.02 -18.24
CA GLU A 193 26.21 5.29 -19.51
C GLU A 193 27.18 5.55 -20.67
N LEU A 194 28.47 5.81 -20.36
CA LEU A 194 29.51 5.91 -21.36
C LEU A 194 29.98 4.50 -21.73
N ASN A 195 30.14 4.23 -23.03
CA ASN A 195 30.63 2.94 -23.53
C ASN A 195 32.16 2.82 -23.39
N LEU A 196 32.67 3.05 -22.19
CA LEU A 196 34.09 3.09 -21.85
C LEU A 196 34.70 1.69 -21.79
N SER A 197 35.99 1.60 -22.10
CA SER A 197 36.74 0.39 -21.78
C SER A 197 36.76 0.13 -20.27
N SER A 198 36.86 -1.13 -19.88
CA SER A 198 36.94 -1.54 -18.46
C SER A 198 38.11 -0.89 -17.71
N ARG A 199 39.17 -0.45 -18.40
CA ARG A 199 40.26 0.32 -17.78
C ARG A 199 39.89 1.79 -17.56
N ALA A 200 39.17 2.41 -18.50
CA ALA A 200 38.71 3.80 -18.40
C ALA A 200 37.62 3.96 -17.33
N ALA A 201 36.61 3.09 -17.30
CA ALA A 201 35.55 3.12 -16.30
C ALA A 201 36.11 2.95 -14.88
N ASN A 202 36.98 1.95 -14.66
CA ASN A 202 37.61 1.72 -13.36
C ASN A 202 38.58 2.84 -12.94
N ALA A 203 39.16 3.58 -13.89
CA ALA A 203 40.00 4.74 -13.59
C ALA A 203 39.17 5.91 -13.05
N LEU A 204 38.00 6.18 -13.64
CA LEU A 204 37.09 7.25 -13.21
C LEU A 204 36.43 6.93 -11.86
N ILE A 205 35.99 5.68 -11.66
CA ILE A 205 35.41 5.21 -10.40
C ILE A 205 36.41 5.33 -9.24
N ARG A 206 37.67 4.93 -9.45
CA ARG A 206 38.74 5.09 -8.43
C ARG A 206 39.05 6.55 -8.11
N GLY A 207 38.80 7.46 -9.06
CA GLY A 207 38.92 8.91 -8.88
C GLY A 207 37.69 9.59 -8.28
N ASN A 208 36.64 8.84 -7.93
CA ASN A 208 35.35 9.34 -7.43
C ASN A 208 34.55 10.20 -8.43
N TYR A 209 34.83 10.06 -9.72
CA TYR A 209 34.08 10.68 -10.82
C TYR A 209 32.98 9.71 -11.26
N THR A 210 31.85 9.73 -10.53
CA THR A 210 30.74 8.78 -10.71
C THR A 210 29.64 9.28 -11.66
N THR A 211 29.62 10.57 -11.96
CA THR A 211 28.60 11.26 -12.75
C THR A 211 29.26 12.16 -13.80
N LEU A 212 28.56 12.47 -14.90
CA LEU A 212 29.13 13.20 -16.04
C LEU A 212 29.46 14.66 -15.71
N ASP A 213 28.75 15.29 -14.77
CA ASP A 213 29.09 16.61 -14.22
C ASP A 213 30.46 16.62 -13.55
N LYS A 214 30.80 15.57 -12.79
CA LYS A 214 32.12 15.41 -12.16
C LYS A 214 33.22 15.19 -13.18
N ILE A 215 32.93 14.52 -14.30
CA ILE A 215 33.86 14.45 -15.43
C ILE A 215 34.02 15.83 -16.08
N ALA A 216 32.97 16.66 -16.11
CA ALA A 216 33.01 17.99 -16.72
C ALA A 216 33.91 18.98 -15.94
N GLU A 217 34.18 18.71 -14.66
CA GLU A 217 35.12 19.47 -13.84
C GLU A 217 36.61 19.12 -14.12
N LEU A 218 36.87 18.02 -14.81
CA LEU A 218 38.22 17.59 -15.16
C LEU A 218 38.73 18.27 -16.44
N SER A 219 39.99 18.71 -16.39
CA SER A 219 40.73 19.13 -17.57
C SER A 219 41.56 17.97 -18.12
N ILE A 220 41.83 17.99 -19.43
CA ILE A 220 42.69 17.00 -20.11
C ILE A 220 44.06 16.89 -19.41
N PRO A 221 44.75 17.99 -19.02
CA PRO A 221 45.98 17.93 -18.23
C PRO A 221 45.84 17.23 -16.88
N LYS A 222 44.75 17.47 -16.14
CA LYS A 222 44.48 16.80 -14.85
C LYS A 222 44.19 15.30 -15.03
N LEU A 223 43.46 14.93 -16.08
CA LEU A 223 43.17 13.54 -16.41
C LEU A 223 44.46 12.78 -16.79
N THR A 224 45.35 13.40 -17.58
CA THR A 224 46.66 12.83 -17.93
C THR A 224 47.63 12.73 -16.75
N ALA A 225 47.50 13.60 -15.74
CA ALA A 225 48.35 13.57 -14.55
C ALA A 225 47.92 12.50 -13.51
N THR A 226 46.75 11.87 -13.71
CA THR A 226 46.23 10.86 -12.78
C THR A 226 47.01 9.55 -12.88
N LYS A 227 47.59 9.11 -11.76
CA LYS A 227 48.50 7.96 -11.71
C LYS A 227 47.81 6.68 -12.21
N GLY A 228 48.33 6.09 -13.29
CA GLY A 228 47.83 4.83 -13.86
C GLY A 228 46.87 4.94 -15.04
N ILE A 229 46.65 6.16 -15.58
CA ILE A 229 45.90 6.37 -16.83
C ILE A 229 46.89 6.59 -17.99
N GLY A 230 46.87 5.72 -19.00
CA GLY A 230 47.68 5.87 -20.21
C GLY A 230 47.00 6.70 -21.29
N LEU A 231 47.75 7.21 -22.29
CA LEU A 231 47.23 8.07 -23.37
C LEU A 231 46.00 7.47 -24.08
N ASN A 232 46.00 6.15 -24.32
CA ASN A 232 44.88 5.47 -24.97
C ASN A 232 43.61 5.46 -24.09
N THR A 233 43.76 5.43 -22.76
CA THR A 233 42.63 5.49 -21.81
C THR A 233 42.09 6.92 -21.72
N VAL A 234 42.95 7.93 -21.79
CA VAL A 234 42.54 9.34 -21.89
C VAL A 234 41.75 9.58 -23.18
N ASN A 235 42.26 9.08 -24.32
CA ASN A 235 41.57 9.22 -25.60
C ASN A 235 40.23 8.47 -25.62
N ASP A 236 40.15 7.29 -25.01
CA ASP A 236 38.89 6.55 -24.83
C ASP A 236 37.85 7.36 -24.04
N ILE A 237 38.25 7.95 -22.91
CA ILE A 237 37.37 8.82 -22.10
C ILE A 237 36.90 10.03 -22.90
N ILE A 238 37.81 10.74 -23.59
CA ILE A 238 37.47 11.91 -24.41
C ILE A 238 36.54 11.53 -25.56
N THR A 239 36.82 10.42 -26.24
CA THR A 239 36.05 10.00 -27.42
C THR A 239 34.65 9.57 -27.02
N GLN A 240 34.51 8.74 -25.97
CA GLN A 240 33.21 8.27 -25.52
C GLN A 240 32.36 9.39 -24.90
N THR A 241 32.96 10.32 -24.15
CA THR A 241 32.22 11.49 -23.61
C THR A 241 31.75 12.44 -24.70
N ARG A 242 32.57 12.72 -25.71
CA ARG A 242 32.17 13.56 -26.86
C ARG A 242 31.12 12.86 -27.72
N ASN A 243 31.31 11.57 -28.03
CA ASN A 243 30.31 10.77 -28.74
C ASN A 243 28.99 10.72 -27.98
N TRP A 244 29.03 10.58 -26.65
CA TRP A 244 27.84 10.59 -25.82
C TRP A 244 27.11 11.94 -25.89
N LEU A 245 27.82 13.08 -25.91
CA LEU A 245 27.20 14.39 -26.15
C LEU A 245 26.55 14.48 -27.54
N THR A 246 27.20 13.93 -28.57
CA THR A 246 26.66 13.92 -29.94
C THR A 246 25.42 13.04 -30.06
N VAL A 247 25.45 11.84 -29.48
CA VAL A 247 24.33 10.89 -29.49
C VAL A 247 23.13 11.42 -28.71
N ASN A 248 23.36 12.17 -27.62
CA ASN A 248 22.30 12.76 -26.80
C ASN A 248 21.92 14.20 -27.21
N SER A 249 22.31 14.62 -28.42
CA SER A 249 21.93 15.91 -29.04
C SER A 249 22.30 17.15 -28.21
N TYR A 250 23.46 17.14 -27.55
CA TYR A 250 24.03 18.32 -26.88
C TYR A 250 24.83 19.24 -27.84
N TYR A 251 24.92 18.88 -29.12
CA TYR A 251 25.46 19.69 -30.20
C TYR A 251 24.31 20.23 -31.06
N GLU A 252 24.33 21.54 -31.28
CA GLU A 252 23.37 22.31 -32.08
C GLU A 252 21.91 22.23 -31.60
N SER A 253 21.55 23.12 -30.66
CA SER A 253 20.25 23.75 -30.82
C SER A 253 20.35 24.61 -32.08
N GLU A 254 19.72 24.19 -33.18
CA GLU A 254 19.13 25.16 -34.09
C GLU A 254 18.39 26.20 -33.23
N ASN A 255 18.27 27.46 -33.67
CA ASN A 255 17.44 28.44 -32.97
C ASN A 255 16.00 27.91 -32.90
N PHE A 256 15.68 27.12 -31.86
CA PHE A 256 14.36 26.60 -31.60
C PHE A 256 13.52 27.82 -31.26
N ASN A 257 12.65 28.22 -32.19
CA ASN A 257 11.57 29.15 -31.86
C ASN A 257 10.59 28.35 -30.98
N ILE A 258 10.76 28.44 -29.67
CA ILE A 258 9.89 27.84 -28.66
C ILE A 258 8.95 28.95 -28.21
N SER A 259 7.66 28.79 -28.46
CA SER A 259 6.65 29.69 -27.90
C SER A 259 6.57 29.55 -26.38
N ASP A 260 6.13 30.60 -25.70
CA ASP A 260 5.92 30.57 -24.25
C ASP A 260 4.96 29.44 -23.84
N ASN A 261 3.98 29.13 -24.70
CA ASN A 261 3.01 28.06 -24.45
C ASN A 261 3.63 26.66 -24.57
N GLU A 262 4.53 26.44 -25.54
CA GLU A 262 5.29 25.18 -25.63
C GLU A 262 6.23 25.02 -24.44
N LYS A 263 6.93 26.08 -24.06
CA LYS A 263 7.85 26.05 -22.93
C LYS A 263 7.11 25.69 -21.64
N ASP A 264 6.02 26.39 -21.34
CA ASP A 264 5.19 26.16 -20.16
C ASP A 264 4.58 24.75 -20.13
N LEU A 265 4.05 24.25 -21.26
CA LEU A 265 3.49 22.90 -21.36
C LEU A 265 4.54 21.82 -21.06
N PHE A 266 5.69 21.85 -21.74
CA PHE A 266 6.68 20.79 -21.63
C PHE A 266 7.47 20.84 -20.31
N GLU A 267 7.62 22.03 -19.70
CA GLU A 267 8.11 22.14 -18.31
C GLU A 267 7.15 21.50 -17.33
N LYS A 268 5.84 21.77 -17.43
CA LYS A 268 4.82 21.16 -16.55
C LYS A 268 4.67 19.65 -16.79
N LEU A 269 4.62 19.20 -18.04
CA LEU A 269 4.54 17.77 -18.38
C LEU A 269 5.78 17.02 -17.90
N HIS A 270 6.98 17.56 -18.12
CA HIS A 270 8.19 16.95 -17.60
C HIS A 270 8.17 16.95 -16.07
N SER A 271 7.82 18.06 -15.41
CA SER A 271 7.74 18.09 -13.93
C SER A 271 6.78 17.03 -13.38
N ALA A 272 5.62 16.84 -14.02
CA ALA A 272 4.62 15.87 -13.58
C ALA A 272 4.98 14.42 -13.90
N PHE A 273 5.69 14.17 -15.02
CA PHE A 273 5.90 12.83 -15.59
C PHE A 273 7.37 12.45 -15.77
N HIS A 274 8.34 13.20 -15.23
CA HIS A 274 9.78 12.91 -15.37
C HIS A 274 10.12 11.49 -14.91
N PHE A 275 9.31 10.92 -14.03
CA PHE A 275 9.53 9.58 -13.51
C PHE A 275 9.44 8.50 -14.61
N PHE A 276 8.66 8.74 -15.67
CA PHE A 276 8.62 7.87 -16.85
C PHE A 276 9.64 8.25 -17.93
N LEU A 277 10.19 9.46 -17.87
CA LEU A 277 10.88 10.09 -18.98
C LEU A 277 12.38 10.17 -18.69
N SER A 278 13.19 9.55 -19.53
CA SER A 278 14.66 9.59 -19.43
C SER A 278 15.29 10.79 -20.17
N VAL A 279 14.52 11.87 -20.36
CA VAL A 279 14.90 13.03 -21.21
C VAL A 279 14.50 14.33 -20.53
N ASN A 280 15.24 15.42 -20.79
CA ASN A 280 14.92 16.75 -20.27
C ASN A 280 13.76 17.42 -21.05
N PRO A 281 13.18 18.55 -20.57
CA PRO A 281 12.03 19.20 -21.22
C PRO A 281 12.26 19.58 -22.70
N LEU A 282 13.47 20.01 -23.07
CA LEU A 282 13.79 20.38 -24.46
C LEU A 282 13.90 19.16 -25.36
N GLN A 283 14.48 18.07 -24.87
CA GLN A 283 14.54 16.80 -25.58
C GLN A 283 13.15 16.17 -25.72
N LEU A 284 12.31 16.28 -24.69
CA LEU A 284 10.91 15.86 -24.75
C LEU A 284 10.14 16.63 -25.82
N LEU A 285 10.30 17.96 -25.86
CA LEU A 285 9.71 18.83 -26.89
C LEU A 285 10.18 18.41 -28.29
N ASP A 286 11.48 18.22 -28.50
CA ASP A 286 12.03 17.81 -29.80
C ASP A 286 11.54 16.42 -30.24
N ALA A 287 11.46 15.47 -29.30
CA ALA A 287 10.90 14.15 -29.56
C ALA A 287 9.42 14.24 -29.97
N CYS A 288 8.64 15.05 -29.26
CA CYS A 288 7.21 15.22 -29.54
C CYS A 288 6.97 15.93 -30.88
N ARG A 289 7.75 16.97 -31.23
CA ARG A 289 7.62 17.72 -32.50
C ARG A 289 7.72 16.85 -33.76
N LYS A 290 8.43 15.71 -33.68
CA LYS A 290 8.63 14.78 -34.79
C LYS A 290 7.44 13.83 -35.00
N GLU A 291 6.44 13.87 -34.12
CA GLU A 291 5.30 12.96 -34.14
C GLU A 291 4.00 13.62 -34.61
N ALA A 292 3.13 12.83 -35.25
CA ALA A 292 1.87 13.32 -35.80
C ALA A 292 0.88 13.85 -34.74
N GLY A 293 0.98 13.38 -33.49
CA GLY A 293 0.15 13.81 -32.36
C GLY A 293 0.57 15.14 -31.72
N TYR A 294 1.64 15.77 -32.21
CA TYR A 294 2.17 17.00 -31.62
C TYR A 294 1.21 18.18 -31.69
N SER A 295 0.65 18.46 -32.88
CA SER A 295 -0.20 19.62 -33.09
C SER A 295 -1.46 19.57 -32.22
N SER A 296 -2.06 18.39 -32.08
CA SER A 296 -3.24 18.19 -31.24
C SER A 296 -2.93 18.30 -29.74
N LEU A 297 -1.72 17.90 -29.31
CA LEU A 297 -1.27 18.11 -27.94
C LEU A 297 -1.15 19.61 -27.62
N ILE A 298 -0.51 20.39 -28.49
CA ILE A 298 -0.37 21.84 -28.31
C ILE A 298 -1.74 22.53 -28.31
N GLU A 299 -2.62 22.20 -29.25
CA GLU A 299 -3.97 22.78 -29.33
C GLU A 299 -4.85 22.46 -28.11
N SER A 300 -4.61 21.33 -27.44
CA SER A 300 -5.34 20.94 -26.23
C SER A 300 -4.95 21.72 -24.98
N TYR A 301 -3.82 22.45 -25.02
CA TYR A 301 -3.25 23.10 -23.86
C TYR A 301 -3.62 24.59 -23.75
N ASN A 302 -4.32 24.94 -22.67
CA ASN A 302 -4.76 26.30 -22.34
C ASN A 302 -4.15 26.84 -21.03
N GLY A 303 -2.94 26.41 -20.67
CA GLY A 303 -2.24 26.84 -19.44
C GLY A 303 -2.35 25.89 -18.25
N GLU A 304 -3.16 24.82 -18.35
CA GLU A 304 -3.34 23.79 -17.31
C GLU A 304 -3.24 22.38 -17.90
N ILE A 305 -2.67 21.44 -17.14
CA ILE A 305 -2.64 20.02 -17.52
C ILE A 305 -3.99 19.39 -17.17
N THR A 306 -4.79 19.12 -18.21
CA THR A 306 -6.08 18.42 -18.07
C THR A 306 -5.97 16.96 -18.51
N GLY A 307 -6.99 16.14 -18.22
CA GLY A 307 -7.06 14.77 -18.73
C GLY A 307 -7.00 14.70 -20.27
N CYS A 308 -7.51 15.71 -20.99
CA CYS A 308 -7.41 15.77 -22.45
C CYS A 308 -5.96 15.94 -22.92
N VAL A 309 -5.20 16.84 -22.27
CA VAL A 309 -3.76 17.05 -22.53
C VAL A 309 -2.98 15.77 -22.29
N ILE A 310 -3.24 15.10 -21.15
CA ILE A 310 -2.58 13.82 -20.82
C ILE A 310 -2.93 12.74 -21.84
N SER A 311 -4.20 12.58 -22.23
CA SER A 311 -4.60 11.60 -23.23
C SER A 311 -3.90 11.83 -24.57
N LYS A 312 -3.73 13.09 -25.01
CA LYS A 312 -2.95 13.43 -26.21
C LYS A 312 -1.45 13.20 -26.05
N PHE A 313 -0.92 13.44 -24.85
CA PHE A 313 0.47 13.15 -24.54
C PHE A 313 0.77 11.64 -24.60
N LEU A 314 -0.17 10.79 -24.16
CA LEU A 314 -0.07 9.33 -24.22
C LEU A 314 -0.24 8.74 -25.65
N GLU A 315 -0.75 9.52 -26.60
CA GLU A 315 -0.80 9.14 -28.03
C GLU A 315 0.60 9.19 -28.68
N ILE A 316 1.54 9.94 -28.10
CA ILE A 316 2.91 10.08 -28.60
C ILE A 316 3.69 8.78 -28.39
N SER A 317 4.27 8.26 -29.46
CA SER A 317 4.99 6.99 -29.55
C SER A 317 6.17 6.94 -28.60
N PHE A 318 6.99 8.01 -28.57
CA PHE A 318 8.10 8.15 -27.64
C PHE A 318 7.64 7.99 -26.19
N VAL A 319 6.64 8.77 -25.79
CA VAL A 319 6.07 8.76 -24.43
C VAL A 319 5.51 7.38 -24.08
N ARG A 320 4.75 6.79 -25.00
CA ARG A 320 4.18 5.45 -24.85
C ARG A 320 5.25 4.38 -24.63
N GLU A 321 6.34 4.43 -25.40
CA GLU A 321 7.43 3.46 -25.23
C GLU A 321 8.25 3.72 -23.97
N SER A 322 8.45 4.99 -23.56
CA SER A 322 9.06 5.32 -22.28
C SER A 322 8.27 4.76 -21.10
N ILE A 323 6.94 4.90 -21.11
CA ILE A 323 6.06 4.35 -20.07
C ILE A 323 6.11 2.82 -20.04
N LYS A 324 6.09 2.15 -21.20
CA LYS A 324 6.21 0.68 -21.26
C LYS A 324 7.57 0.20 -20.77
N GLU A 325 8.65 0.89 -21.10
CA GLU A 325 10.00 0.52 -20.68
C GLU A 325 10.16 0.70 -19.17
N TRP A 326 9.69 1.82 -18.65
CA TRP A 326 9.58 2.02 -17.21
C TRP A 326 8.78 0.89 -16.53
N PHE A 327 7.64 0.50 -17.11
CA PHE A 327 6.81 -0.57 -16.56
C PHE A 327 7.55 -1.91 -16.52
N ARG A 328 8.27 -2.28 -17.59
CA ARG A 328 9.11 -3.49 -17.65
C ARG A 328 10.18 -3.52 -16.57
N GLN A 329 10.88 -2.40 -16.38
CA GLN A 329 11.93 -2.28 -15.38
C GLN A 329 11.36 -2.42 -13.97
N THR A 330 10.24 -1.74 -13.72
CA THR A 330 9.56 -1.73 -12.43
C THR A 330 8.97 -3.10 -12.10
N SER A 331 8.25 -3.75 -13.03
CA SER A 331 7.66 -5.07 -12.81
C SER A 331 8.72 -6.14 -12.51
N THR A 332 9.85 -6.09 -13.23
CA THR A 332 10.97 -7.00 -13.01
C THR A 332 11.59 -6.80 -11.63
N SER A 333 11.71 -5.55 -11.16
CA SER A 333 12.28 -5.25 -9.84
C SER A 333 11.40 -5.73 -8.67
N ILE A 334 10.08 -5.81 -8.87
CA ILE A 334 9.11 -6.22 -7.83
C ILE A 334 8.93 -7.75 -7.79
N GLY A 335 9.46 -8.48 -8.79
CA GLY A 335 9.42 -9.95 -8.82
C GLY A 335 8.07 -10.55 -9.22
N GLU A 336 7.19 -9.76 -9.85
CA GLU A 336 5.82 -10.17 -10.20
C GLU A 336 5.62 -10.51 -11.70
N GLY A 337 6.69 -10.40 -12.49
CA GLY A 337 6.72 -10.72 -13.92
C GLY A 337 7.48 -9.68 -14.73
N THR A 338 7.86 -10.01 -15.97
CA THR A 338 8.65 -9.10 -16.83
C THR A 338 7.82 -8.05 -17.56
N GLU A 339 6.50 -8.25 -17.68
CA GLU A 339 5.57 -7.33 -18.36
C GLU A 339 4.18 -7.30 -17.69
N SER A 340 4.14 -7.50 -16.37
CA SER A 340 2.90 -7.61 -15.61
C SER A 340 3.05 -7.06 -14.18
N MET A 341 1.99 -6.44 -13.65
CA MET A 341 1.97 -5.88 -12.29
C MET A 341 0.55 -5.85 -11.74
N PRO A 342 0.30 -6.13 -10.45
CA PRO A 342 -1.02 -5.94 -9.83
C PRO A 342 -1.53 -4.50 -9.98
N GLU A 343 -2.83 -4.33 -10.27
CA GLU A 343 -3.44 -2.99 -10.47
C GLU A 343 -3.30 -2.10 -9.24
N GLU A 344 -3.46 -2.67 -8.05
CA GLU A 344 -3.32 -1.93 -6.79
C GLU A 344 -1.89 -1.39 -6.61
N LYS A 345 -0.86 -2.23 -6.84
CA LYS A 345 0.55 -1.81 -6.77
C LYS A 345 0.90 -0.78 -7.85
N PHE A 346 0.37 -0.98 -9.06
CA PHE A 346 0.53 0.00 -10.12
C PHE A 346 -0.01 1.36 -9.69
N ALA A 347 -1.24 1.41 -9.18
CA ALA A 347 -1.85 2.65 -8.69
C ALA A 347 -1.06 3.27 -7.52
N GLU A 348 -0.63 2.45 -6.55
CA GLU A 348 0.18 2.88 -5.40
C GLU A 348 1.48 3.57 -5.84
N ILE A 349 2.21 2.97 -6.79
CA ILE A 349 3.47 3.55 -7.30
C ILE A 349 3.21 4.89 -7.99
N ILE A 350 2.09 5.01 -8.72
CA ILE A 350 1.70 6.26 -9.37
C ILE A 350 1.38 7.34 -8.33
N TYR A 351 0.52 7.06 -7.34
CA TYR A 351 0.17 8.02 -6.30
C TYR A 351 1.37 8.45 -5.45
N ASN A 352 2.35 7.57 -5.25
CA ASN A 352 3.55 7.87 -4.46
C ASN A 352 4.58 8.73 -5.21
N ARG A 353 4.51 8.81 -6.55
CA ARG A 353 5.54 9.46 -7.37
C ARG A 353 5.03 10.62 -8.22
N ILE A 354 3.71 10.78 -8.31
CA ILE A 354 3.05 11.83 -9.08
C ILE A 354 2.12 12.58 -8.14
N GLU A 355 2.12 13.92 -8.24
CA GLU A 355 1.20 14.75 -7.46
C GLU A 355 -0.26 14.29 -7.62
N GLU A 356 -1.02 14.31 -6.52
CA GLU A 356 -2.39 13.77 -6.43
C GLU A 356 -3.31 14.28 -7.55
N GLN A 357 -3.19 15.57 -7.88
CA GLN A 357 -3.96 16.24 -8.94
C GLN A 357 -3.73 15.64 -10.34
N TYR A 358 -2.54 15.11 -10.63
CA TYR A 358 -2.19 14.50 -11.92
C TYR A 358 -2.28 12.98 -11.91
N ALA A 359 -2.05 12.34 -10.76
CA ALA A 359 -2.08 10.88 -10.62
C ALA A 359 -3.44 10.29 -11.04
N GLN A 360 -4.55 10.87 -10.55
CA GLN A 360 -5.89 10.43 -10.89
C GLN A 360 -6.23 10.64 -12.38
N LEU A 361 -5.80 11.77 -12.95
CA LEU A 361 -6.00 12.06 -14.37
C LEU A 361 -5.21 11.09 -15.26
N LEU A 362 -3.95 10.82 -14.90
CA LEU A 362 -3.10 9.86 -15.60
C LEU A 362 -3.69 8.46 -15.58
N LEU A 363 -4.11 7.96 -14.42
CA LEU A 363 -4.68 6.61 -14.30
C LEU A 363 -5.95 6.47 -15.17
N ASN A 364 -6.79 7.51 -15.23
CA ASN A 364 -7.97 7.52 -16.09
C ASN A 364 -7.58 7.54 -17.58
N SER A 365 -6.66 8.43 -17.99
CA SER A 365 -6.19 8.50 -19.38
C SER A 365 -5.49 7.22 -19.84
N ILE A 366 -4.73 6.56 -18.96
CA ILE A 366 -4.07 5.29 -19.25
C ILE A 366 -5.09 4.18 -19.56
N LYS A 367 -6.21 4.10 -18.82
CA LYS A 367 -7.27 3.10 -19.05
C LYS A 367 -7.87 3.22 -20.45
N GLU A 368 -7.93 4.43 -21.01
CA GLU A 368 -8.46 4.69 -22.35
C GLU A 368 -7.39 4.59 -23.46
N SER A 369 -6.12 4.79 -23.12
CA SER A 369 -5.00 4.90 -24.08
C SER A 369 -4.62 3.60 -24.82
N GLY A 370 -5.06 2.44 -24.33
CA GLY A 370 -4.63 1.12 -24.80
C GLY A 370 -3.13 0.84 -24.62
N ILE A 371 -2.42 1.60 -23.79
CA ILE A 371 -1.01 1.33 -23.44
C ILE A 371 -0.90 0.03 -22.64
N PHE A 372 -1.85 -0.18 -21.73
CA PHE A 372 -1.98 -1.36 -20.90
C PHE A 372 -3.35 -2.01 -21.10
N THR A 373 -3.45 -3.29 -20.78
CA THR A 373 -4.72 -4.00 -20.60
C THR A 373 -4.79 -4.55 -19.19
N VAL A 374 -5.98 -4.65 -18.62
CA VAL A 374 -6.21 -5.21 -17.29
C VAL A 374 -6.97 -6.51 -17.44
N LEU A 375 -6.44 -7.58 -16.84
CA LEU A 375 -7.13 -8.87 -16.74
C LEU A 375 -7.01 -9.39 -15.31
N TYR A 376 -8.14 -9.80 -14.73
CA TYR A 376 -8.29 -9.99 -13.29
C TYR A 376 -7.88 -8.68 -12.58
N ASP A 377 -6.93 -8.74 -11.65
CA ASP A 377 -6.39 -7.56 -10.97
C ASP A 377 -4.95 -7.26 -11.41
N THR A 378 -4.60 -7.55 -12.65
CA THR A 378 -3.22 -7.42 -13.18
C THR A 378 -3.20 -6.55 -14.44
N VAL A 379 -2.36 -5.51 -14.40
CA VAL A 379 -1.99 -4.63 -15.51
C VAL A 379 -0.93 -5.33 -16.36
N LEU A 380 -1.15 -5.35 -17.68
CA LEU A 380 -0.32 -6.06 -18.66
C LEU A 380 0.00 -5.16 -19.84
N ILE A 381 1.15 -5.40 -20.49
CA ILE A 381 1.42 -4.84 -21.81
C ILE A 381 0.60 -5.63 -22.86
N PRO A 382 -0.23 -4.98 -23.71
CA PRO A 382 -1.01 -5.66 -24.73
C PRO A 382 -0.10 -6.39 -25.72
N ARG A 383 -0.46 -7.64 -26.03
CA ARG A 383 0.24 -8.49 -26.99
C ARG A 383 -0.76 -9.08 -27.98
N LYS A 384 -0.25 -9.52 -29.12
CA LYS A 384 -1.03 -10.27 -30.11
C LYS A 384 -1.51 -11.59 -29.49
N THR A 385 -2.75 -11.98 -29.75
CA THR A 385 -3.32 -13.25 -29.27
C THR A 385 -2.88 -14.44 -30.15
N LEU A 386 -2.94 -15.66 -29.60
CA LEU A 386 -2.67 -16.90 -30.33
C LEU A 386 -3.66 -17.08 -31.49
N SER A 387 -4.93 -16.75 -31.29
CA SER A 387 -5.95 -16.84 -32.33
C SER A 387 -5.61 -15.95 -33.53
N GLU A 388 -5.23 -14.70 -33.30
CA GLU A 388 -4.78 -13.80 -34.38
C GLU A 388 -3.46 -14.27 -35.01
N TYR A 389 -2.57 -14.89 -34.23
CA TYR A 389 -1.34 -15.46 -34.75
C TYR A 389 -1.61 -16.64 -35.69
N ILE A 390 -2.45 -17.60 -35.27
CA ILE A 390 -2.87 -18.75 -36.09
C ILE A 390 -3.56 -18.27 -37.37
N HIS A 391 -4.48 -17.31 -37.28
CA HIS A 391 -5.15 -16.77 -38.45
C HIS A 391 -4.17 -16.17 -39.47
N ASN A 392 -3.15 -15.44 -38.99
CA ASN A 392 -2.09 -14.93 -39.86
C ASN A 392 -1.29 -16.07 -40.49
N LEU A 393 -0.94 -17.12 -39.75
CA LEU A 393 -0.22 -18.27 -40.31
C LEU A 393 -1.01 -18.98 -41.41
N GLU A 394 -2.33 -19.11 -41.23
CA GLU A 394 -3.22 -19.72 -42.21
C GLU A 394 -3.36 -18.88 -43.49
N SER A 395 -3.29 -17.56 -43.36
CA SER A 395 -3.35 -16.63 -44.49
C SER A 395 -2.07 -16.63 -45.36
N LEU A 396 -0.95 -17.11 -44.82
CA LEU A 396 0.34 -17.17 -45.54
C LEU A 396 0.41 -18.39 -46.45
N ASP A 397 0.95 -18.22 -47.65
CA ASP A 397 1.16 -19.32 -48.60
C ASP A 397 2.52 -20.03 -48.42
N ASP A 398 2.92 -20.27 -47.16
CA ASP A 398 4.09 -21.10 -46.82
C ASP A 398 3.61 -22.44 -46.21
N PRO A 399 3.91 -23.59 -46.85
CA PRO A 399 3.57 -24.90 -46.32
C PRO A 399 4.05 -25.15 -44.88
N LYS A 400 5.19 -24.56 -44.48
CA LYS A 400 5.72 -24.71 -43.11
C LYS A 400 4.88 -23.98 -42.06
N GLU A 401 4.29 -22.85 -42.43
CA GLU A 401 3.43 -22.06 -41.54
C GLU A 401 2.05 -22.71 -41.40
N LYS A 402 1.51 -23.26 -42.50
CA LYS A 402 0.29 -24.09 -42.47
C LYS A 402 0.45 -25.35 -41.61
N MET A 403 1.60 -26.03 -41.71
CA MET A 403 1.93 -27.15 -40.81
C MET A 403 1.97 -26.73 -39.33
N LEU A 404 2.50 -25.54 -39.02
CA LEU A 404 2.51 -25.02 -37.65
C LEU A 404 1.09 -24.72 -37.16
N ALA A 405 0.25 -24.08 -37.98
CA ALA A 405 -1.15 -23.81 -37.66
C ALA A 405 -1.93 -25.10 -37.35
N GLU A 406 -1.82 -26.12 -38.20
CA GLU A 406 -2.46 -27.44 -37.93
C GLU A 406 -1.99 -28.07 -36.63
N ARG A 407 -0.70 -27.91 -36.29
CA ARG A 407 -0.13 -28.40 -35.02
C ARG A 407 -0.65 -27.63 -33.81
N LEU A 408 -0.87 -26.32 -33.93
CA LEU A 408 -1.46 -25.48 -32.88
C LEU A 408 -2.94 -25.81 -32.65
N HIS A 409 -3.68 -26.17 -33.71
CA HIS A 409 -5.03 -26.75 -33.63
C HIS A 409 -5.08 -28.17 -33.03
N GLY A 410 -3.92 -28.76 -32.71
CA GLY A 410 -3.83 -30.06 -32.04
C GLY A 410 -3.78 -31.28 -32.96
N ALA A 411 -3.66 -31.13 -34.28
CA ALA A 411 -3.53 -32.26 -35.21
C ALA A 411 -2.28 -33.11 -34.87
N ALA A 412 -2.36 -34.44 -34.91
CA ALA A 412 -1.23 -35.29 -34.55
C ALA A 412 -0.06 -35.16 -35.56
N LEU A 413 1.18 -35.35 -35.09
CA LEU A 413 2.36 -35.30 -35.97
C LEU A 413 2.29 -36.32 -37.12
N GLN A 414 1.58 -37.44 -36.92
CA GLN A 414 1.36 -38.47 -37.93
C GLN A 414 0.43 -37.97 -39.04
N ASP A 415 -0.74 -37.44 -38.67
CA ASP A 415 -1.75 -36.94 -39.61
C ASP A 415 -1.19 -35.81 -40.50
N VAL A 416 -0.43 -34.89 -39.88
CA VAL A 416 0.26 -33.81 -40.61
C VAL A 416 1.37 -34.40 -41.50
N GLY A 417 2.08 -35.42 -41.04
CA GLY A 417 3.10 -36.11 -41.86
C GLY A 417 2.50 -36.73 -43.12
N GLU A 418 1.36 -37.41 -43.01
CA GLU A 418 0.67 -38.04 -44.13
C GLU A 418 0.13 -37.01 -45.13
N ARG A 419 -0.49 -35.92 -44.66
CA ARG A 419 -1.02 -34.85 -45.53
C ARG A 419 0.05 -34.18 -46.40
N TYR A 420 1.27 -34.03 -45.86
CA TYR A 420 2.36 -33.31 -46.53
C TYR A 420 3.47 -34.23 -47.07
N GLY A 421 3.33 -35.55 -46.95
CA GLY A 421 4.33 -36.53 -47.42
C GLY A 421 5.66 -36.49 -46.65
N LEU A 422 5.63 -36.16 -45.34
CA LEU A 422 6.79 -36.00 -44.48
C LEU A 422 6.74 -36.96 -43.28
N THR A 423 7.91 -37.28 -42.70
CA THR A 423 7.96 -38.11 -41.49
C THR A 423 7.49 -37.34 -40.25
N ARG A 424 6.95 -38.06 -39.26
CA ARG A 424 6.55 -37.52 -37.95
C ARG A 424 7.63 -36.64 -37.30
N GLU A 425 8.89 -37.11 -37.36
CA GLU A 425 10.05 -36.38 -36.81
C GLU A 425 10.37 -35.12 -37.62
N ARG A 426 10.19 -35.14 -38.94
CA ARG A 426 10.38 -33.97 -39.78
C ARG A 426 9.37 -32.87 -39.47
N ILE A 427 8.09 -33.21 -39.27
CA ILE A 427 7.06 -32.24 -38.86
C ILE A 427 7.40 -31.63 -37.50
N ARG A 428 7.82 -32.43 -36.52
CA ARG A 428 8.24 -31.93 -35.20
C ARG A 428 9.38 -30.91 -35.32
N GLN A 429 10.39 -31.21 -36.13
CA GLN A 429 11.52 -30.30 -36.36
C GLN A 429 11.08 -28.98 -37.03
N ILE A 430 10.19 -29.04 -38.02
CA ILE A 430 9.66 -27.85 -38.68
C ILE A 430 8.87 -26.99 -37.68
N ALA A 431 7.95 -27.60 -36.93
CA ALA A 431 7.14 -26.91 -35.94
C ALA A 431 8.00 -26.22 -34.86
N VAL A 432 9.00 -26.92 -34.31
CA VAL A 432 9.94 -26.33 -33.33
C VAL A 432 10.72 -25.17 -33.94
N LYS A 433 11.17 -25.31 -35.20
CA LYS A 433 11.94 -24.26 -35.87
C LYS A 433 11.10 -23.01 -36.14
N GLN A 434 9.83 -23.18 -36.54
CA GLN A 434 8.93 -22.05 -36.78
C GLN A 434 8.45 -21.40 -35.48
N LEU A 435 8.15 -22.20 -34.45
CA LEU A 435 7.77 -21.67 -33.15
C LEU A 435 8.88 -20.84 -32.49
N LYS A 436 10.17 -21.14 -32.75
CA LYS A 436 11.29 -20.28 -32.30
C LYS A 436 11.28 -18.87 -32.90
N LYS A 437 10.59 -18.66 -34.03
CA LYS A 437 10.42 -17.34 -34.65
C LYS A 437 9.15 -16.62 -34.16
N CYS A 438 8.32 -17.29 -33.37
CA CYS A 438 7.07 -16.74 -32.90
C CYS A 438 7.35 -15.58 -31.93
N PRO A 439 6.75 -14.39 -32.13
CA PRO A 439 6.86 -13.29 -31.18
C PRO A 439 6.28 -13.69 -29.81
N SER A 440 6.47 -12.85 -28.80
CA SER A 440 5.77 -13.03 -27.54
C SER A 440 4.28 -12.76 -27.73
N LEU A 441 3.46 -13.75 -27.40
CA LEU A 441 2.00 -13.69 -27.50
C LEU A 441 1.39 -13.39 -26.13
N PHE A 442 0.09 -13.07 -26.13
CA PHE A 442 -0.66 -12.87 -24.89
C PHE A 442 -0.63 -14.11 -23.99
N GLU A 443 -0.77 -15.29 -24.58
CA GLU A 443 -0.81 -16.58 -23.89
C GLU A 443 0.52 -16.89 -23.15
N ASP A 444 1.61 -16.21 -23.49
CA ASP A 444 2.88 -16.33 -22.76
C ASP A 444 2.78 -15.77 -21.33
N TYR A 445 1.78 -14.95 -21.00
CA TYR A 445 1.51 -14.52 -19.62
C TYR A 445 1.09 -15.69 -18.71
N TYR A 446 0.58 -16.79 -19.27
CA TYR A 446 0.25 -18.01 -18.51
C TYR A 446 1.47 -18.93 -18.31
N ALA A 447 2.62 -18.60 -18.91
CA ALA A 447 3.79 -19.48 -18.94
C ALA A 447 4.37 -19.74 -17.54
N ASP A 448 4.37 -18.75 -16.64
CA ASP A 448 4.88 -18.91 -15.28
C ASP A 448 4.10 -20.00 -14.52
N VAL A 449 2.78 -19.94 -14.61
CA VAL A 449 1.86 -20.89 -13.99
C VAL A 449 1.99 -22.28 -14.61
N PHE A 450 2.07 -22.35 -15.95
CA PHE A 450 2.23 -23.62 -16.68
C PHE A 450 3.57 -24.31 -16.44
N GLN A 451 4.64 -23.53 -16.21
CA GLN A 451 5.97 -24.06 -15.90
C GLN A 451 6.10 -24.48 -14.43
N LYS A 452 5.36 -23.84 -13.52
CA LYS A 452 5.30 -24.26 -12.11
C LYS A 452 4.47 -25.54 -11.93
N TYR A 453 3.24 -25.55 -12.46
CA TYR A 453 2.26 -26.59 -12.17
C TYR A 453 2.05 -27.59 -13.32
N LEU A 454 1.69 -28.83 -12.97
CA LEU A 454 1.31 -29.88 -13.90
C LEU A 454 -0.13 -29.66 -14.40
N LEU A 455 -0.32 -28.73 -15.34
CA LEU A 455 -1.65 -28.35 -15.81
C LEU A 455 -2.15 -29.23 -16.98
N GLY A 456 -3.32 -29.82 -16.81
CA GLY A 456 -4.14 -30.37 -17.91
C GLY A 456 -4.92 -29.27 -18.63
N LYS A 457 -5.63 -29.62 -19.72
CA LYS A 457 -6.49 -28.68 -20.45
C LYS A 457 -7.60 -28.13 -19.54
N ASP A 458 -8.25 -29.01 -18.78
CA ASP A 458 -9.38 -28.63 -17.92
C ASP A 458 -8.92 -27.80 -16.73
N THR A 459 -7.79 -28.16 -16.09
CA THR A 459 -7.24 -27.38 -14.97
C THR A 459 -6.75 -26.00 -15.41
N LEU A 460 -6.12 -25.90 -16.59
CA LEU A 460 -5.72 -24.60 -17.14
C LEU A 460 -6.95 -23.72 -17.40
N LYS A 461 -8.01 -24.29 -17.99
CA LYS A 461 -9.29 -23.59 -18.22
C LYS A 461 -10.00 -23.21 -16.93
N GLU A 462 -9.84 -24.00 -15.88
CA GLU A 462 -10.40 -23.67 -14.59
C GLU A 462 -9.69 -22.49 -13.92
N ILE A 463 -8.36 -22.41 -14.03
CA ILE A 463 -7.59 -21.27 -13.54
C ILE A 463 -7.80 -20.04 -14.42
N PHE A 464 -7.86 -20.22 -15.74
CA PHE A 464 -7.97 -19.17 -16.74
C PHE A 464 -9.13 -19.50 -17.72
N PRO A 465 -10.37 -19.06 -17.44
CA PRO A 465 -11.57 -19.41 -18.21
C PRO A 465 -11.52 -19.09 -19.71
N GLU A 466 -10.77 -18.06 -20.08
CA GLU A 466 -10.50 -17.58 -21.44
C GLU A 466 -9.61 -18.52 -22.26
N THR A 467 -8.91 -19.47 -21.63
CA THR A 467 -7.99 -20.35 -22.33
C THR A 467 -8.72 -21.40 -23.16
N THR A 468 -8.12 -21.70 -24.32
CA THR A 468 -8.64 -22.67 -25.28
C THR A 468 -7.77 -23.94 -25.35
N PRO A 469 -8.25 -25.04 -25.97
CA PRO A 469 -7.41 -26.21 -26.22
C PRO A 469 -6.11 -25.89 -26.98
N GLU A 470 -6.14 -24.91 -27.89
CA GLU A 470 -4.99 -24.39 -28.63
C GLU A 470 -4.01 -23.68 -27.71
N THR A 471 -4.48 -22.97 -26.68
CA THR A 471 -3.63 -22.32 -25.67
C THR A 471 -2.76 -23.35 -24.95
N HIS A 472 -3.36 -24.45 -24.49
CA HIS A 472 -2.62 -25.55 -23.86
C HIS A 472 -1.63 -26.20 -24.83
N GLN A 473 -2.06 -26.42 -26.08
CA GLN A 473 -1.20 -27.00 -27.13
C GLN A 473 0.02 -26.10 -27.41
N TYR A 474 -0.19 -24.79 -27.54
CA TYR A 474 0.85 -23.79 -27.71
C TYR A 474 1.85 -23.78 -26.54
N LEU A 475 1.35 -23.67 -25.30
CA LEU A 475 2.19 -23.68 -24.10
C LEU A 475 3.01 -24.97 -23.99
N SER A 476 2.42 -26.12 -24.28
CA SER A 476 3.11 -27.42 -24.27
C SER A 476 4.21 -27.55 -25.34
N MET A 477 4.09 -26.80 -26.45
CA MET A 477 5.08 -26.79 -27.53
C MET A 477 6.21 -25.78 -27.27
N ARG A 478 5.89 -24.65 -26.62
CA ARG A 478 6.84 -23.54 -26.39
C ARG A 478 7.60 -23.67 -25.06
N TYR A 479 6.94 -24.13 -24.00
CA TYR A 479 7.47 -24.17 -22.63
C TYR A 479 7.58 -25.60 -22.07
N LYS A 480 8.45 -25.77 -21.08
CA LYS A 480 8.54 -27.03 -20.34
C LYS A 480 7.35 -27.14 -19.39
N LYS A 481 6.68 -28.29 -19.39
CA LYS A 481 5.57 -28.54 -18.46
C LYS A 481 6.10 -28.67 -17.03
N GLY A 482 5.43 -28.02 -16.08
CA GLY A 482 5.70 -28.19 -14.65
C GLY A 482 5.44 -29.60 -14.14
N HIS A 483 5.90 -29.86 -12.92
CA HIS A 483 5.78 -31.16 -12.26
C HIS A 483 4.96 -31.10 -10.96
N SER A 484 4.82 -29.91 -10.36
CA SER A 484 4.08 -29.74 -9.10
C SER A 484 2.59 -29.86 -9.33
N ILE A 485 1.89 -30.58 -8.46
CA ILE A 485 0.43 -30.61 -8.47
C ILE A 485 -0.05 -29.25 -7.94
N PRO A 486 -1.06 -28.62 -8.57
CA PRO A 486 -1.64 -27.39 -8.04
C PRO A 486 -2.37 -27.70 -6.72
N GLU A 487 -1.71 -27.41 -5.59
CA GLU A 487 -2.25 -27.59 -4.24
C GLU A 487 -2.15 -26.27 -3.46
N TYR A 488 -3.20 -25.93 -2.71
CA TYR A 488 -3.26 -24.72 -1.88
C TYR A 488 -2.50 -24.90 -0.55
N GLU A 489 -2.33 -26.15 -0.08
CA GLU A 489 -1.77 -26.47 1.25
C GLU A 489 -0.25 -26.26 1.37
N SER A 490 0.47 -26.06 0.26
CA SER A 490 1.84 -25.55 0.35
C SER A 490 1.76 -24.03 0.47
N GLY A 491 2.04 -23.47 1.65
CA GLY A 491 2.17 -22.02 1.89
C GLY A 491 3.28 -21.31 1.08
N GLU A 492 3.55 -21.75 -0.14
CA GLU A 492 4.24 -21.01 -1.17
C GLU A 492 3.24 -20.09 -1.87
N ASP A 493 3.29 -18.80 -1.54
CA ASP A 493 2.68 -17.79 -2.39
C ASP A 493 3.28 -17.90 -3.79
N PHE A 494 2.43 -18.21 -4.77
CA PHE A 494 2.84 -18.08 -6.16
C PHE A 494 3.11 -16.60 -6.44
N HIS A 495 4.38 -16.29 -6.71
CA HIS A 495 4.83 -14.99 -7.19
C HIS A 495 5.02 -15.08 -8.70
N GLY A 496 4.30 -14.25 -9.45
CA GLY A 496 4.31 -14.23 -10.90
C GLY A 496 3.03 -13.62 -11.47
N THR A 497 2.92 -13.65 -12.80
CA THR A 497 1.78 -13.06 -13.49
C THR A 497 0.46 -13.71 -13.04
N PHE A 498 -0.56 -12.89 -12.76
CA PHE A 498 -1.88 -13.33 -12.28
C PHE A 498 -1.88 -14.02 -10.91
N ALA A 499 -0.95 -13.67 -10.01
CA ALA A 499 -0.84 -14.32 -8.72
C ALA A 499 -2.14 -14.39 -7.90
N GLY A 500 -2.91 -13.30 -7.87
CA GLY A 500 -4.22 -13.26 -7.21
C GLY A 500 -5.21 -14.27 -7.79
N GLN A 501 -5.33 -14.33 -9.12
CA GLN A 501 -6.22 -15.27 -9.81
C GLN A 501 -5.77 -16.72 -9.60
N VAL A 502 -4.47 -17.00 -9.64
CA VAL A 502 -3.94 -18.34 -9.37
C VAL A 502 -4.28 -18.77 -7.94
N ARG A 503 -4.02 -17.91 -6.93
CA ARG A 503 -4.38 -18.21 -5.54
C ARG A 503 -5.88 -18.48 -5.39
N TYR A 504 -6.71 -17.62 -5.97
CA TYR A 504 -8.17 -17.77 -5.96
C TYR A 504 -8.62 -19.11 -6.56
N ALA A 505 -8.10 -19.48 -7.74
CA ALA A 505 -8.44 -20.72 -8.40
C ALA A 505 -7.95 -21.97 -7.65
N LEU A 506 -6.70 -21.96 -7.15
CA LEU A 506 -6.14 -23.07 -6.38
C LEU A 506 -6.92 -23.31 -5.09
N LYS A 507 -7.32 -22.25 -4.40
CA LYS A 507 -8.16 -22.31 -3.21
C LYS A 507 -9.54 -22.89 -3.50
N LYS A 508 -10.18 -22.45 -4.59
CA LYS A 508 -11.43 -23.04 -5.07
C LYS A 508 -11.29 -24.54 -5.36
N ILE A 509 -10.21 -24.95 -6.04
CA ILE A 509 -9.91 -26.35 -6.33
C ILE A 509 -9.72 -27.16 -5.03
N ALA A 510 -8.94 -26.63 -4.08
CA ALA A 510 -8.66 -27.29 -2.80
C ALA A 510 -9.93 -27.47 -1.96
N ARG A 511 -10.75 -26.41 -1.82
CA ARG A 511 -12.02 -26.48 -1.08
C ARG A 511 -12.98 -27.49 -1.69
N ARG A 512 -13.05 -27.58 -3.02
CA ARG A 512 -13.87 -28.58 -3.70
C ARG A 512 -13.41 -30.02 -3.45
N LYS A 513 -12.09 -30.26 -3.33
CA LYS A 513 -11.52 -31.60 -3.09
C LYS A 513 -11.98 -32.18 -1.74
N ASN A 514 -12.10 -31.34 -0.72
CA ASN A 514 -12.47 -31.72 0.64
C ASN A 514 -13.94 -31.37 1.00
N LEU A 515 -14.79 -31.11 -0.01
CA LEU A 515 -16.13 -30.58 0.22
C LEU A 515 -17.12 -31.66 0.72
N THR A 516 -17.66 -31.43 1.90
CA THR A 516 -18.87 -32.07 2.43
C THR A 516 -19.99 -31.03 2.59
N ARG A 517 -21.26 -31.46 2.62
CA ARG A 517 -22.40 -30.58 2.96
C ARG A 517 -22.17 -29.82 4.27
N ALA A 518 -21.59 -30.52 5.23
CA ALA A 518 -21.18 -30.02 6.52
C ALA A 518 -20.16 -28.89 6.38
N SER A 519 -19.02 -29.16 5.74
CA SER A 519 -17.98 -28.16 5.51
C SER A 519 -18.49 -26.93 4.75
N ALA A 520 -19.46 -27.11 3.83
CA ALA A 520 -20.07 -26.00 3.08
C ALA A 520 -20.96 -25.13 3.98
N VAL A 521 -21.81 -25.72 4.82
CA VAL A 521 -22.62 -24.99 5.82
C VAL A 521 -21.71 -24.22 6.76
N SER A 522 -20.69 -24.89 7.33
CA SER A 522 -19.73 -24.29 8.25
C SER A 522 -18.99 -23.11 7.63
N TYR A 523 -18.56 -23.26 6.37
CA TYR A 523 -17.89 -22.19 5.63
C TYR A 523 -18.79 -20.95 5.50
N VAL A 524 -20.02 -21.11 5.01
CA VAL A 524 -20.92 -19.96 4.82
C VAL A 524 -21.30 -19.30 6.14
N LEU A 525 -21.48 -20.07 7.22
CA LEU A 525 -21.73 -19.50 8.54
C LEU A 525 -20.54 -18.66 9.03
N LYS A 526 -19.32 -19.19 8.94
CA LYS A 526 -18.10 -18.53 9.44
C LYS A 526 -17.66 -17.34 8.58
N HIS A 527 -17.90 -17.37 7.27
CA HIS A 527 -17.44 -16.33 6.34
C HIS A 527 -18.51 -15.29 6.03
N ASP A 528 -19.75 -15.72 5.80
CA ASP A 528 -20.79 -14.85 5.25
C ASP A 528 -21.86 -14.46 6.27
N CYS A 529 -21.90 -15.08 7.45
CA CYS A 529 -22.95 -14.87 8.45
C CYS A 529 -22.46 -14.17 9.72
N LEU A 530 -21.47 -13.28 9.64
CA LEU A 530 -20.99 -12.49 10.79
C LEU A 530 -21.93 -11.35 11.19
N ASN A 531 -22.73 -10.89 10.23
CA ASN A 531 -23.83 -9.96 10.48
C ASN A 531 -25.14 -10.74 10.58
N LEU A 532 -26.15 -10.12 11.20
CA LEU A 532 -27.49 -10.68 11.25
C LEU A 532 -27.99 -11.00 9.85
N VAL A 533 -28.26 -12.29 9.62
CA VAL A 533 -28.88 -12.83 8.43
C VAL A 533 -30.18 -13.50 8.81
N ASP A 534 -31.18 -13.41 7.94
CA ASP A 534 -32.31 -14.33 8.01
C ASP A 534 -31.97 -15.66 7.31
N PHE A 535 -32.84 -16.65 7.48
CA PHE A 535 -32.61 -17.99 6.94
C PHE A 535 -32.66 -18.03 5.40
N GLU A 536 -33.44 -17.15 4.76
CA GLU A 536 -33.52 -17.08 3.31
C GLU A 536 -32.22 -16.51 2.72
N GLN A 537 -31.68 -15.45 3.32
CA GLN A 537 -30.38 -14.88 2.99
C GLN A 537 -29.26 -15.91 3.17
N PHE A 538 -29.29 -16.68 4.26
CA PHE A 538 -28.34 -17.78 4.47
C PHE A 538 -28.43 -18.83 3.35
N GLN A 539 -29.64 -19.24 2.96
CA GLN A 539 -29.84 -20.17 1.85
C GLN A 539 -29.28 -19.62 0.53
N HIS A 540 -29.49 -18.33 0.25
CA HIS A 540 -28.92 -17.68 -0.94
C HIS A 540 -27.39 -17.69 -0.91
N LYS A 541 -26.77 -17.34 0.23
CA LYS A 541 -25.31 -17.37 0.43
C LYS A 541 -24.74 -18.79 0.25
N TYR A 542 -25.42 -19.80 0.80
CA TYR A 542 -25.05 -21.20 0.61
C TYR A 542 -25.10 -21.61 -0.87
N ASN A 543 -26.19 -21.30 -1.56
CA ASN A 543 -26.33 -21.66 -2.98
C ASN A 543 -25.29 -20.94 -3.85
N ALA A 544 -25.03 -19.66 -3.57
CA ALA A 544 -23.97 -18.90 -4.24
C ALA A 544 -22.58 -19.51 -4.00
N TYR A 545 -22.30 -20.00 -2.79
CA TYR A 545 -21.04 -20.70 -2.50
C TYR A 545 -20.90 -22.03 -3.27
N ILE A 546 -21.99 -22.80 -3.37
CA ILE A 546 -22.02 -24.05 -4.16
C ILE A 546 -21.84 -23.77 -5.65
N GLU A 547 -22.48 -22.75 -6.19
CA GLU A 547 -22.32 -22.29 -7.57
C GLU A 547 -20.88 -21.79 -7.83
N TRP A 548 -20.35 -21.01 -6.89
CA TRP A 548 -18.97 -20.52 -6.92
C TRP A 548 -17.96 -21.66 -7.00
N LEU A 549 -18.15 -22.75 -6.26
CA LEU A 549 -17.29 -23.95 -6.32
C LEU A 549 -17.43 -24.73 -7.64
N ASN A 550 -18.43 -24.43 -8.47
CA ASN A 550 -18.75 -25.12 -9.71
C ASN A 550 -18.91 -26.64 -9.49
N VAL A 551 -19.71 -27.01 -8.47
CA VAL A 551 -20.06 -28.40 -8.17
C VAL A 551 -21.53 -28.67 -8.46
N PRO A 552 -21.93 -29.93 -8.75
CA PRO A 552 -23.34 -30.28 -8.99
C PRO A 552 -24.22 -29.92 -7.78
N PRO A 553 -25.18 -28.97 -7.90
CA PRO A 553 -25.98 -28.51 -6.77
C PRO A 553 -26.81 -29.62 -6.13
N GLU A 554 -27.24 -30.62 -6.91
CA GLU A 554 -28.08 -31.73 -6.43
C GLU A 554 -27.39 -32.54 -5.34
N LYS A 555 -26.07 -32.74 -5.47
CA LYS A 555 -25.26 -33.49 -4.52
C LYS A 555 -25.18 -32.80 -3.15
N TYR A 556 -25.21 -31.46 -3.14
CA TYR A 556 -25.05 -30.63 -1.95
C TYR A 556 -26.36 -29.97 -1.49
N SER A 557 -27.51 -30.48 -1.95
CA SER A 557 -28.83 -30.06 -1.47
C SER A 557 -29.04 -30.37 0.02
N LEU A 558 -29.76 -29.49 0.71
CA LEU A 558 -30.00 -29.54 2.16
C LEU A 558 -31.50 -29.59 2.49
N ASN A 559 -31.86 -30.28 3.58
CA ASN A 559 -33.18 -30.12 4.19
C ASN A 559 -33.19 -28.86 5.06
N TRP A 560 -33.67 -27.77 4.48
CA TRP A 560 -33.70 -26.44 5.10
C TRP A 560 -34.45 -26.40 6.44
N ARG A 561 -35.55 -27.15 6.59
CA ARG A 561 -36.31 -27.17 7.85
C ARG A 561 -35.53 -27.84 8.97
N SER A 562 -34.95 -29.01 8.70
CA SER A 562 -34.17 -29.75 9.68
C SER A 562 -32.91 -28.99 10.07
N LEU A 563 -32.25 -28.34 9.10
CA LEU A 563 -31.11 -27.48 9.35
C LEU A 563 -31.46 -26.29 10.26
N ALA A 564 -32.54 -25.56 9.97
CA ALA A 564 -32.98 -24.41 10.78
C ALA A 564 -33.16 -24.77 12.27
N ASN A 565 -33.72 -25.95 12.55
CA ASN A 565 -33.88 -26.43 13.92
C ASN A 565 -32.54 -26.75 14.59
N ARG A 566 -31.61 -27.37 13.87
CA ARG A 566 -30.29 -27.73 14.40
C ARG A 566 -29.39 -26.51 14.61
N LEU A 567 -29.44 -25.50 13.73
CA LEU A 567 -28.66 -24.26 13.88
C LEU A 567 -28.94 -23.55 15.21
N ARG A 568 -30.17 -23.62 15.74
CA ARG A 568 -30.55 -23.04 17.05
C ARG A 568 -29.82 -23.66 18.24
N LEU A 569 -29.24 -24.84 18.06
CA LEU A 569 -28.52 -25.59 19.10
C LEU A 569 -27.00 -25.49 18.93
N GLN A 570 -26.51 -24.88 17.86
CA GLN A 570 -25.09 -24.83 17.58
C GLN A 570 -24.36 -23.82 18.44
N LYS A 571 -23.14 -24.20 18.84
CA LYS A 571 -22.18 -23.28 19.42
C LYS A 571 -21.84 -22.16 18.43
N ASN A 572 -21.55 -20.98 18.95
CA ASN A 572 -21.20 -19.78 18.18
C ASN A 572 -22.30 -19.24 17.27
N LEU A 573 -23.51 -19.80 17.26
CA LEU A 573 -24.66 -19.17 16.61
C LEU A 573 -25.53 -18.46 17.63
N VAL A 574 -25.69 -17.16 17.43
CA VAL A 574 -26.51 -16.28 18.26
C VAL A 574 -27.70 -15.78 17.44
N PHE A 575 -28.84 -15.60 18.11
CA PHE A 575 -30.12 -15.28 17.47
C PHE A 575 -30.69 -14.00 18.08
N GLU A 576 -31.34 -13.21 17.23
CA GLU A 576 -32.09 -12.03 17.60
C GLU A 576 -33.57 -12.38 17.86
N SER A 577 -34.29 -11.46 18.51
CA SER A 577 -35.72 -11.54 18.80
C SER A 577 -36.63 -11.85 17.61
N ASP A 578 -36.26 -11.43 16.40
CA ASP A 578 -36.99 -11.69 15.15
C ASP A 578 -36.59 -13.00 14.45
N GLY A 579 -35.64 -13.75 15.01
CA GLY A 579 -35.16 -15.02 14.47
C GLY A 579 -34.04 -14.91 13.45
N ARG A 580 -33.55 -13.70 13.12
CA ARG A 580 -32.27 -13.52 12.43
C ARG A 580 -31.13 -14.01 13.31
N PHE A 581 -30.03 -14.41 12.70
CA PHE A 581 -28.89 -14.99 13.41
C PHE A 581 -27.56 -14.55 12.82
N ARG A 582 -26.49 -14.71 13.60
CA ARG A 582 -25.12 -14.53 13.14
C ARG A 582 -24.17 -15.49 13.84
N TYR A 583 -23.01 -15.68 13.23
CA TYR A 583 -21.91 -16.43 13.78
C TYR A 583 -21.02 -15.50 14.63
N LEU A 584 -20.85 -15.85 15.90
CA LEU A 584 -20.11 -15.10 16.90
C LEU A 584 -18.94 -15.92 17.44
N TYR A 585 -17.73 -15.37 17.34
CA TYR A 585 -16.55 -15.91 18.00
C TYR A 585 -16.41 -15.32 19.40
N TYR A 586 -16.49 -16.15 20.45
CA TYR A 586 -16.34 -15.72 21.83
C TYR A 586 -15.66 -16.78 22.70
N ASP A 587 -15.06 -16.34 23.80
CA ASP A 587 -14.51 -17.23 24.83
C ASP A 587 -15.60 -17.60 25.84
N ASN A 588 -16.09 -18.83 25.73
CA ASN A 588 -17.15 -19.34 26.60
C ASN A 588 -16.72 -19.46 28.07
N GLU A 589 -15.45 -19.78 28.34
CA GLU A 589 -14.97 -19.90 29.72
C GLU A 589 -14.81 -18.53 30.37
N LYS A 590 -14.31 -17.53 29.62
CA LYS A 590 -14.30 -16.13 30.06
C LYS A 590 -15.73 -15.66 30.38
N LEU A 591 -16.71 -15.94 29.51
CA LEU A 591 -18.11 -15.55 29.71
C LEU A 591 -18.71 -16.14 30.99
N LYS A 592 -18.51 -17.44 31.25
CA LYS A 592 -19.05 -18.09 32.45
C LYS A 592 -18.41 -17.59 33.74
N ASN A 593 -17.15 -17.17 33.70
CA ASN A 593 -16.44 -16.64 34.86
C ASN A 593 -16.79 -15.16 35.13
N LEU A 594 -17.26 -14.44 34.11
CA LEU A 594 -17.70 -13.05 34.21
C LEU A 594 -19.01 -12.92 35.00
N ILE A 595 -20.00 -13.77 34.72
CA ILE A 595 -21.36 -13.61 35.27
C ILE A 595 -21.50 -14.35 36.60
N ASP A 596 -21.73 -13.59 37.68
CA ASP A 596 -22.13 -14.15 38.97
C ASP A 596 -23.64 -14.40 39.03
N PHE A 597 -24.05 -15.66 38.85
CA PHE A 597 -25.46 -16.05 38.90
C PHE A 597 -26.06 -16.05 40.32
N ASN A 598 -25.25 -15.93 41.39
CA ASN A 598 -25.80 -15.81 42.75
C ASN A 598 -26.67 -14.56 42.92
N ARG A 599 -26.38 -13.49 42.16
CA ARG A 599 -27.15 -12.23 42.15
C ARG A 599 -28.63 -12.41 41.81
N TYR A 600 -28.96 -13.45 41.04
CA TYR A 600 -30.30 -13.71 40.54
C TYR A 600 -30.90 -14.98 41.16
N LYS A 601 -30.33 -15.47 42.26
CA LYS A 601 -30.76 -16.72 42.88
C LYS A 601 -32.24 -16.67 43.27
N ASN A 602 -32.97 -17.75 42.98
CA ASN A 602 -34.41 -17.90 43.23
C ASN A 602 -35.26 -16.85 42.50
N SER A 603 -34.92 -16.58 41.24
CA SER A 603 -35.69 -15.69 40.36
C SER A 603 -35.85 -16.26 38.96
N VAL A 604 -36.91 -15.84 38.27
CA VAL A 604 -37.09 -16.00 36.82
C VAL A 604 -36.79 -14.67 36.16
N VAL A 605 -35.67 -14.60 35.43
CA VAL A 605 -35.15 -13.36 34.85
C VAL A 605 -34.98 -13.48 33.34
N SER A 606 -34.93 -12.34 32.66
CA SER A 606 -34.45 -12.27 31.30
C SER A 606 -32.92 -12.10 31.27
N CYS A 607 -32.26 -12.71 30.28
CA CYS A 607 -30.88 -12.39 29.94
C CYS A 607 -30.69 -10.92 29.51
N GLU A 608 -31.75 -10.16 29.20
CA GLU A 608 -31.66 -8.70 29.02
C GLU A 608 -31.28 -7.98 30.32
N LEU A 609 -31.82 -8.44 31.47
CA LEU A 609 -31.40 -7.93 32.78
C LEU A 609 -29.93 -8.24 33.03
N ILE A 610 -29.53 -9.49 32.76
CA ILE A 610 -28.15 -9.93 32.93
C ILE A 610 -27.21 -9.15 32.00
N TYR A 611 -27.60 -8.94 30.75
CA TYR A 611 -26.82 -8.15 29.80
C TYR A 611 -26.65 -6.71 30.29
N SER A 612 -27.72 -6.04 30.73
CA SER A 612 -27.65 -4.69 31.30
C SER A 612 -26.72 -4.61 32.53
N ASP A 613 -26.66 -5.67 33.33
CA ASP A 613 -25.80 -5.76 34.51
C ASP A 613 -24.31 -5.99 34.18
N TYR A 614 -23.98 -6.38 32.94
CA TYR A 614 -22.60 -6.67 32.50
C TYR A 614 -22.29 -6.09 31.09
N ALA A 615 -22.99 -5.03 30.70
CA ALA A 615 -23.02 -4.56 29.31
C ALA A 615 -21.63 -4.25 28.76
N SER A 616 -20.80 -3.54 29.54
CA SER A 616 -19.43 -3.18 29.15
C SER A 616 -18.57 -4.39 28.80
N GLU A 617 -18.57 -5.41 29.64
CA GLU A 617 -17.74 -6.61 29.50
C GLU A 617 -18.26 -7.53 28.39
N LEU A 618 -19.58 -7.55 28.17
CA LEU A 618 -20.22 -8.34 27.11
C LEU A 618 -20.04 -7.70 25.73
N ASP A 619 -20.06 -6.37 25.64
CA ASP A 619 -19.79 -5.63 24.41
C ASP A 619 -18.35 -5.87 23.91
N GLU A 620 -17.37 -5.98 24.82
CA GLU A 620 -15.99 -6.38 24.48
C GLU A 620 -15.91 -7.77 23.85
N MET A 621 -16.83 -8.66 24.24
CA MET A 621 -16.95 -10.02 23.71
C MET A 621 -17.81 -10.06 22.43
N ASP A 622 -18.22 -8.89 21.92
CA ASP A 622 -19.13 -8.70 20.78
C ASP A 622 -20.50 -9.37 20.99
N ILE A 623 -20.92 -9.58 22.24
CA ILE A 623 -22.28 -10.01 22.59
C ILE A 623 -23.14 -8.75 22.69
N GLN A 624 -24.19 -8.61 21.88
CA GLN A 624 -24.86 -7.32 21.69
C GLN A 624 -26.15 -7.11 22.50
N ASN A 625 -26.73 -8.17 23.04
CA ASN A 625 -27.98 -8.10 23.82
C ASN A 625 -28.24 -9.39 24.62
N GLY A 626 -29.36 -9.39 25.36
CA GLY A 626 -29.82 -10.53 26.14
C GLY A 626 -30.18 -11.77 25.32
N TYR A 627 -30.61 -11.63 24.06
CA TYR A 627 -30.91 -12.78 23.19
C TYR A 627 -29.64 -13.51 22.77
N GLU A 628 -28.60 -12.77 22.36
CA GLU A 628 -27.30 -13.35 22.04
C GLU A 628 -26.65 -13.98 23.27
N LEU A 629 -26.69 -13.28 24.41
CA LEU A 629 -26.18 -13.79 25.68
C LEU A 629 -26.84 -15.12 26.07
N PHE A 630 -28.15 -15.22 25.90
CA PHE A 630 -28.88 -16.46 26.15
C PHE A 630 -28.33 -17.61 25.29
N CYS A 631 -28.12 -17.38 23.98
CA CYS A 631 -27.58 -18.39 23.08
C CYS A 631 -26.15 -18.80 23.47
N CYS A 632 -25.29 -17.84 23.81
CA CYS A 632 -23.93 -18.11 24.28
C CYS A 632 -23.92 -18.98 25.54
N LEU A 633 -24.70 -18.61 26.54
CA LEU A 633 -24.76 -19.34 27.81
C LEU A 633 -25.37 -20.74 27.66
N LYS A 634 -26.41 -20.87 26.83
CA LYS A 634 -27.10 -22.15 26.61
C LYS A 634 -26.29 -23.12 25.75
N ASN A 635 -25.69 -22.63 24.66
CA ASN A 635 -25.06 -23.46 23.63
C ASN A 635 -23.53 -23.45 23.67
N GLY A 636 -22.90 -22.71 24.59
CA GLY A 636 -21.44 -22.57 24.62
C GLY A 636 -20.68 -23.89 24.84
N ASP A 637 -21.32 -24.86 25.49
CA ASP A 637 -20.82 -26.22 25.70
C ASP A 637 -21.57 -27.26 24.83
N ALA A 638 -21.94 -26.92 23.59
CA ALA A 638 -22.73 -27.81 22.72
C ALA A 638 -22.13 -29.22 22.51
N ASP A 639 -20.81 -29.38 22.71
CA ASP A 639 -20.11 -30.67 22.63
C ASP A 639 -20.44 -31.61 23.83
N GLU A 640 -21.12 -31.11 24.86
CA GLU A 640 -21.57 -31.87 26.01
C GLU A 640 -22.98 -32.45 25.80
N LYS A 641 -23.26 -33.61 26.42
CA LYS A 641 -24.58 -34.25 26.34
C LYS A 641 -25.72 -33.40 26.90
N ASP A 642 -25.42 -32.49 27.82
CA ASP A 642 -26.37 -31.56 28.43
C ASP A 642 -25.65 -30.24 28.79
N PRO A 643 -25.52 -29.31 27.82
CA PRO A 643 -24.76 -28.07 27.98
C PRO A 643 -25.25 -27.21 29.16
N ALA A 644 -26.57 -27.13 29.36
CA ALA A 644 -27.20 -26.34 30.43
C ALA A 644 -26.85 -26.89 31.83
N LYS A 645 -26.73 -28.22 31.95
CA LYS A 645 -26.36 -28.87 33.21
C LYS A 645 -24.93 -28.59 33.64
N LYS A 646 -24.00 -28.39 32.70
CA LYS A 646 -22.60 -28.07 33.02
C LYS A 646 -22.45 -26.68 33.65
N LEU A 647 -23.22 -25.70 33.19
CA LEU A 647 -23.28 -24.39 33.83
C LEU A 647 -23.86 -24.49 35.25
N SER A 648 -24.95 -25.25 35.41
CA SER A 648 -25.61 -25.46 36.70
C SER A 648 -24.68 -26.09 37.76
N GLN A 649 -23.75 -26.97 37.35
CA GLN A 649 -22.78 -27.59 38.26
C GLN A 649 -21.82 -26.61 38.95
N ARG A 650 -21.69 -25.38 38.44
CA ARG A 650 -20.87 -24.33 39.07
C ARG A 650 -21.52 -23.70 40.30
N TYR A 651 -22.82 -23.94 40.50
CA TYR A 651 -23.64 -23.28 41.51
C TYR A 651 -24.38 -24.30 42.39
N PRO A 652 -24.76 -23.93 43.63
CA PRO A 652 -25.54 -24.80 44.52
C PRO A 652 -27.04 -24.84 44.16
N PHE A 653 -27.42 -24.43 42.95
CA PHE A 653 -28.78 -24.36 42.44
C PHE A 653 -28.80 -24.55 40.91
N ASP A 654 -29.94 -24.96 40.37
CA ASP A 654 -30.09 -25.18 38.94
C ASP A 654 -30.27 -23.87 38.16
N ILE A 655 -29.73 -23.84 36.94
CA ILE A 655 -29.92 -22.77 35.95
C ILE A 655 -30.62 -23.38 34.74
N ILE A 656 -31.87 -22.99 34.51
CA ILE A 656 -32.75 -23.61 33.52
C ILE A 656 -33.10 -22.60 32.44
N PHE A 657 -32.67 -22.88 31.21
CA PHE A 657 -33.00 -22.08 30.03
C PHE A 657 -34.40 -22.45 29.53
N ARG A 658 -35.39 -21.57 29.70
CA ARG A 658 -36.79 -21.84 29.38
C ARG A 658 -37.13 -21.49 27.92
N ARG A 659 -37.41 -20.21 27.67
CA ARG A 659 -37.71 -19.63 26.34
C ARG A 659 -36.72 -18.52 26.11
N ILE A 660 -36.19 -18.31 24.91
CA ILE A 660 -35.29 -17.17 24.67
C ILE A 660 -36.06 -15.86 24.95
N PRO A 661 -35.55 -14.90 25.74
CA PRO A 661 -34.28 -14.90 26.50
C PRO A 661 -34.44 -15.12 28.03
N VAL A 662 -35.47 -15.84 28.49
CA VAL A 662 -35.81 -16.12 29.90
C VAL A 662 -35.09 -17.33 30.50
N VAL A 663 -34.48 -17.12 31.66
CA VAL A 663 -33.75 -18.13 32.46
C VAL A 663 -34.35 -18.21 33.87
N ILE A 664 -34.50 -19.43 34.39
CA ILE A 664 -34.91 -19.68 35.77
C ILE A 664 -33.66 -20.05 36.57
N ILE A 665 -33.44 -19.38 37.70
CA ILE A 665 -32.28 -19.57 38.55
C ILE A 665 -32.79 -20.00 39.93
N GLY A 666 -32.56 -21.25 40.31
CA GLY A 666 -33.12 -21.85 41.52
C GLY A 666 -34.50 -22.49 41.31
N THR A 667 -35.34 -22.48 42.35
CA THR A 667 -36.57 -23.30 42.38
C THR A 667 -37.87 -22.52 42.29
N VAL A 668 -37.83 -21.21 42.03
CA VAL A 668 -39.02 -20.35 41.99
C VAL A 668 -39.81 -20.55 40.69
N THR A 669 -41.14 -20.50 40.79
CA THR A 669 -42.04 -20.48 39.62
C THR A 669 -42.43 -19.05 39.22
N GLU A 670 -42.84 -18.85 37.97
CA GLU A 670 -43.27 -17.52 37.50
C GLU A 670 -44.52 -17.04 38.24
N GLU A 671 -45.43 -17.96 38.56
CA GLU A 671 -46.65 -17.67 39.31
C GLU A 671 -46.34 -17.23 40.75
N GLU A 672 -45.44 -17.94 41.43
CA GLU A 672 -44.97 -17.55 42.77
C GLU A 672 -44.26 -16.19 42.73
N GLN A 673 -43.47 -15.92 41.69
CA GLN A 673 -42.78 -14.64 41.53
C GLN A 673 -43.77 -13.47 41.36
N VAL A 674 -44.84 -13.64 40.55
CA VAL A 674 -45.91 -12.64 40.39
C VAL A 674 -46.62 -12.38 41.71
N VAL A 675 -47.02 -13.44 42.43
CA VAL A 675 -47.73 -13.29 43.71
C VAL A 675 -46.84 -12.65 44.77
N THR A 676 -45.56 -13.00 44.80
CA THR A 676 -44.58 -12.41 45.73
C THR A 676 -44.42 -10.91 45.47
N LEU A 677 -44.23 -10.50 44.20
CA LEU A 677 -44.15 -9.08 43.85
C LEU A 677 -45.45 -8.32 44.18
N LEU A 678 -46.62 -8.97 43.99
CA LEU A 678 -47.90 -8.38 44.36
C LEU A 678 -48.00 -8.14 45.87
N LYS A 679 -47.58 -9.11 46.70
CA LYS A 679 -47.55 -8.93 48.16
C LYS A 679 -46.63 -7.79 48.57
N GLU A 680 -45.49 -7.66 47.92
CA GLU A 680 -44.54 -6.58 48.22
C GLU A 680 -45.11 -5.20 47.90
N LEU A 681 -45.72 -5.02 46.72
CA LEU A 681 -46.07 -3.70 46.18
C LEU A 681 -47.53 -3.29 46.39
N SER A 682 -48.41 -4.20 46.84
CA SER A 682 -49.84 -3.89 46.96
C SER A 682 -50.12 -2.79 48.00
N PRO A 683 -51.06 -1.85 47.72
CA PRO A 683 -51.83 -1.72 46.48
C PRO A 683 -51.04 -1.05 45.34
N ILE A 684 -51.17 -1.55 44.12
CA ILE A 684 -50.45 -1.05 42.93
C ILE A 684 -51.36 -0.99 41.69
N GLY A 685 -51.21 0.04 40.86
CA GLY A 685 -51.98 0.19 39.62
C GLY A 685 -51.73 -0.95 38.63
N TYR A 686 -52.72 -1.27 37.79
CA TYR A 686 -52.65 -2.39 36.84
C TYR A 686 -51.41 -2.33 35.93
N MET A 687 -51.15 -1.21 35.26
CA MET A 687 -49.97 -1.06 34.37
C MET A 687 -48.67 -0.82 35.15
N ASP A 688 -48.75 -0.17 36.30
CA ASP A 688 -47.59 0.10 37.15
C ASP A 688 -46.98 -1.22 37.66
N PHE A 689 -47.80 -2.22 37.97
CA PHE A 689 -47.33 -3.54 38.35
C PHE A 689 -46.51 -4.24 37.26
N TRP A 690 -46.97 -4.21 36.01
CA TRP A 690 -46.22 -4.87 34.92
C TRP A 690 -44.96 -4.09 34.52
N THR A 691 -44.97 -2.78 34.71
CA THR A 691 -43.77 -1.95 34.58
C THR A 691 -42.76 -2.31 35.69
N ALA A 692 -43.23 -2.48 36.92
CA ALA A 692 -42.43 -2.95 38.04
C ALA A 692 -41.86 -4.36 37.81
N TYR A 693 -42.65 -5.25 37.23
CA TYR A 693 -42.22 -6.61 36.90
C TYR A 693 -41.11 -6.61 35.84
N GLU A 694 -41.24 -5.79 34.79
CA GLU A 694 -40.20 -5.62 33.78
C GLU A 694 -38.91 -5.05 34.38
N GLU A 695 -39.02 -4.01 35.23
CA GLU A 695 -37.85 -3.38 35.86
C GLU A 695 -37.08 -4.35 36.77
N ARG A 696 -37.78 -5.18 37.55
CA ARG A 696 -37.13 -6.10 38.49
C ARG A 696 -36.54 -7.34 37.85
N PHE A 697 -37.20 -7.89 36.83
CA PHE A 697 -36.84 -9.20 36.27
C PHE A 697 -36.35 -9.16 34.82
N GLY A 698 -36.38 -7.98 34.18
CA GLY A 698 -36.03 -7.79 32.76
C GLY A 698 -37.02 -8.39 31.77
N ILE A 699 -38.14 -8.94 32.22
CA ILE A 699 -39.14 -9.56 31.35
C ILE A 699 -40.07 -8.46 30.84
N LYS A 700 -40.03 -8.19 29.53
CA LYS A 700 -40.88 -7.18 28.86
C LYS A 700 -42.32 -7.22 29.34
N ARG A 701 -42.86 -6.06 29.77
CA ARG A 701 -44.20 -5.94 30.36
C ARG A 701 -45.30 -6.58 29.52
N ASP A 702 -45.26 -6.40 28.21
CA ASP A 702 -46.29 -6.92 27.29
C ASP A 702 -46.22 -8.45 27.20
N SER A 703 -45.01 -9.02 27.26
CA SER A 703 -44.77 -10.46 27.31
C SER A 703 -45.17 -11.04 28.67
N ALA A 704 -44.81 -10.38 29.77
CA ALA A 704 -45.21 -10.79 31.12
C ALA A 704 -46.74 -10.80 31.24
N LEU A 705 -47.40 -9.72 30.84
CA LEU A 705 -48.86 -9.60 30.88
C LEU A 705 -49.55 -10.68 30.02
N ALA A 706 -49.09 -10.91 28.79
CA ALA A 706 -49.71 -11.90 27.90
C ALA A 706 -49.60 -13.33 28.43
N ASN A 707 -48.52 -13.67 29.13
CA ASN A 707 -48.26 -15.03 29.60
C ASN A 707 -48.67 -15.28 31.06
N LEU A 708 -48.56 -14.26 31.92
CA LEU A 708 -48.74 -14.36 33.37
C LEU A 708 -49.94 -13.54 33.89
N GLY A 709 -50.60 -12.75 33.03
CA GLY A 709 -51.71 -11.87 33.41
C GLY A 709 -52.83 -12.61 34.14
N ASN A 710 -53.17 -13.82 33.68
CA ASN A 710 -54.19 -14.67 34.29
C ASN A 710 -53.90 -15.00 35.76
N CYS A 711 -52.63 -15.06 36.17
CA CYS A 711 -52.21 -15.35 37.54
C CYS A 711 -52.46 -14.16 38.48
N ALA A 712 -52.39 -12.93 37.94
CA ALA A 712 -52.62 -11.71 38.69
C ALA A 712 -54.10 -11.29 38.72
N THR A 713 -54.91 -11.72 37.74
CA THR A 713 -56.35 -11.39 37.61
C THR A 713 -57.16 -11.53 38.90
N PRO A 714 -56.99 -12.58 39.74
CA PRO A 714 -57.74 -12.72 40.98
C PRO A 714 -57.58 -11.55 41.97
N TYR A 715 -56.50 -10.78 41.85
CA TYR A 715 -56.18 -9.66 42.74
C TYR A 715 -56.58 -8.30 42.16
N LEU A 716 -57.13 -8.23 40.95
CA LEU A 716 -57.46 -6.98 40.28
C LEU A 716 -58.84 -6.45 40.70
N VAL A 717 -58.86 -5.31 41.39
CA VAL A 717 -60.10 -4.62 41.83
C VAL A 717 -60.08 -3.18 41.32
N ASN A 718 -61.06 -2.81 40.50
CA ASN A 718 -61.23 -1.44 39.97
C ASN A 718 -59.96 -0.83 39.34
N GLY A 719 -59.14 -1.63 38.64
CA GLY A 719 -57.91 -1.17 37.98
C GLY A 719 -56.67 -1.12 38.88
N THR A 720 -56.76 -1.63 40.11
CA THR A 720 -55.64 -1.74 41.07
C THR A 720 -55.51 -3.17 41.55
N TYR A 721 -54.30 -3.68 41.65
CA TYR A 721 -54.04 -4.97 42.28
C TYR A 721 -54.00 -4.84 43.80
N ILE A 722 -54.88 -5.57 44.47
CA ILE A 722 -55.07 -5.56 45.93
C ILE A 722 -54.97 -7.00 46.44
N ILE A 723 -54.02 -7.25 47.34
CA ILE A 723 -53.89 -8.51 48.07
C ILE A 723 -53.78 -8.21 49.56
N ASP A 724 -54.49 -8.98 50.39
CA ASP A 724 -54.43 -8.85 51.83
C ASP A 724 -53.06 -9.32 52.33
N VAL A 725 -52.23 -8.37 52.76
CA VAL A 725 -50.91 -8.63 53.36
C VAL A 725 -50.95 -8.45 54.88
N PRO A 726 -50.31 -9.35 55.65
CA PRO A 726 -50.26 -9.24 57.10
C PRO A 726 -49.42 -8.02 57.52
N MET A 727 -49.81 -7.37 58.62
CA MET A 727 -48.99 -6.33 59.24
C MET A 727 -47.89 -6.94 60.13
N LEU A 728 -46.85 -6.15 60.40
CA LEU A 728 -45.82 -6.50 61.37
C LEU A 728 -46.42 -6.52 62.79
N ASP A 729 -46.20 -7.59 63.55
CA ASP A 729 -46.69 -7.71 64.93
C ASP A 729 -46.01 -6.68 65.83
N ALA A 730 -46.77 -6.09 66.76
CA ALA A 730 -46.28 -5.05 67.67
C ALA A 730 -45.04 -5.48 68.47
N SER A 731 -44.89 -6.78 68.74
CA SER A 731 -43.75 -7.35 69.47
C SER A 731 -42.45 -7.30 68.68
N ASP A 732 -42.52 -7.33 67.35
CA ASP A 732 -41.34 -7.32 66.46
C ASP A 732 -40.97 -5.90 65.98
N VAL A 733 -41.91 -4.94 66.02
CA VAL A 733 -41.76 -3.58 65.45
C VAL A 733 -40.50 -2.86 65.93
N GLU A 734 -40.22 -2.84 67.23
CA GLU A 734 -39.10 -2.05 67.77
C GLU A 734 -37.74 -2.64 67.40
N ILE A 735 -37.62 -3.98 67.43
CA ILE A 735 -36.40 -4.70 67.05
C ILE A 735 -36.12 -4.48 65.57
N VAL A 736 -37.13 -4.66 64.71
CA VAL A 736 -37.00 -4.44 63.27
C VAL A 736 -36.67 -2.98 62.96
N ARG A 737 -37.34 -2.01 63.59
CA ARG A 737 -37.07 -0.58 63.37
C ARG A 737 -35.63 -0.22 63.73
N ASN A 738 -35.12 -0.71 64.86
CA ASN A 738 -33.76 -0.42 65.32
C ASN A 738 -32.71 -0.97 64.37
N GLU A 739 -32.89 -2.19 63.86
CA GLU A 739 -31.99 -2.79 62.88
C GLU A 739 -32.11 -2.11 61.50
N LEU A 740 -33.32 -1.86 61.02
CA LEU A 740 -33.59 -1.21 59.74
C LEU A 740 -32.92 0.17 59.66
N ASN A 741 -33.00 0.95 60.74
CA ASN A 741 -32.43 2.30 60.81
C ASN A 741 -30.90 2.37 60.74
N LYS A 742 -30.19 1.23 60.84
CA LYS A 742 -28.72 1.18 60.70
C LYS A 742 -28.23 1.49 59.30
N LYS A 743 -29.02 1.15 58.26
CA LYS A 743 -28.73 1.53 56.87
C LYS A 743 -29.85 2.39 56.31
N LYS A 744 -29.54 3.33 55.44
CA LYS A 744 -30.53 4.18 54.76
C LYS A 744 -31.06 3.58 53.47
N PHE A 745 -30.47 2.48 53.03
CA PHE A 745 -30.83 1.73 51.83
C PHE A 745 -30.68 0.23 52.10
N TRP A 746 -31.60 -0.54 51.55
CA TRP A 746 -31.65 -1.99 51.67
C TRP A 746 -32.14 -2.61 50.37
N PHE A 747 -31.52 -3.73 49.96
CA PHE A 747 -32.12 -4.60 48.95
C PHE A 747 -33.19 -5.50 49.58
N ILE A 748 -34.18 -5.91 48.79
CA ILE A 748 -35.29 -6.74 49.29
C ILE A 748 -34.80 -8.09 49.86
N ASP A 749 -33.81 -8.74 49.26
CA ASP A 749 -33.24 -10.00 49.76
C ASP A 749 -32.52 -9.83 51.12
N GLU A 750 -31.88 -8.68 51.34
CA GLU A 750 -31.32 -8.33 52.65
C GLU A 750 -32.45 -8.17 53.69
N LEU A 751 -33.54 -7.51 53.31
CA LEU A 751 -34.72 -7.35 54.16
C LEU A 751 -35.41 -8.67 54.44
N GLU A 752 -35.53 -9.57 53.46
CA GLU A 752 -36.08 -10.92 53.67
C GLU A 752 -35.25 -11.72 54.68
N THR A 753 -33.92 -11.62 54.58
CA THR A 753 -32.99 -12.25 55.53
C THR A 753 -33.14 -11.66 56.93
N LEU A 754 -33.21 -10.33 57.02
CA LEU A 754 -33.42 -9.60 58.27
C LEU A 754 -34.77 -9.98 58.90
N TRP A 755 -35.86 -10.03 58.12
CA TRP A 755 -37.17 -10.47 58.58
C TRP A 755 -37.13 -11.90 59.09
N LYS A 756 -36.49 -12.82 58.36
CA LYS A 756 -36.37 -14.23 58.77
C LYS A 756 -35.59 -14.40 60.09
N GLN A 757 -34.65 -13.50 60.38
CA GLN A 757 -33.84 -13.55 61.61
C GLN A 757 -34.51 -12.87 62.80
N LEU A 758 -35.19 -11.75 62.59
CA LEU A 758 -35.71 -10.89 63.67
C LEU A 758 -37.19 -11.13 63.99
N CYS A 759 -38.01 -11.46 62.99
CA CYS A 759 -39.45 -11.59 63.18
C CYS A 759 -39.78 -12.99 63.72
N ILE A 760 -40.08 -13.07 65.02
CA ILE A 760 -40.49 -14.32 65.69
C ILE A 760 -42.01 -14.45 65.67
N HIS A 761 -42.71 -13.32 65.78
CA HIS A 761 -44.17 -13.25 65.90
C HIS A 761 -44.87 -12.87 64.59
N SER A 762 -44.12 -12.36 63.61
CA SER A 762 -44.66 -11.90 62.33
C SER A 762 -44.43 -12.89 61.17
N SER A 763 -45.37 -12.95 60.24
CA SER A 763 -45.21 -13.71 58.98
C SER A 763 -44.14 -13.07 58.08
N ARG A 764 -43.52 -13.85 57.19
CA ARG A 764 -42.62 -13.31 56.15
C ARG A 764 -43.30 -12.32 55.22
N ASP A 765 -44.58 -12.56 54.93
CA ASP A 765 -45.40 -11.67 54.09
C ASP A 765 -45.67 -10.30 54.75
N SER A 766 -45.24 -10.10 56.01
CA SER A 766 -45.28 -8.77 56.65
C SER A 766 -44.23 -7.80 56.10
N LEU A 767 -43.25 -8.29 55.34
CA LEU A 767 -42.35 -7.46 54.54
C LEU A 767 -43.11 -7.00 53.28
N ASN A 768 -43.67 -5.80 53.34
CA ASN A 768 -44.42 -5.18 52.25
C ASN A 768 -44.30 -3.65 52.30
N ALA A 769 -44.71 -2.97 51.23
CA ALA A 769 -44.60 -1.52 51.09
C ALA A 769 -45.31 -0.75 52.20
N ALA A 770 -46.45 -1.24 52.71
CA ALA A 770 -47.19 -0.60 53.79
C ALA A 770 -46.41 -0.67 55.13
N THR A 771 -45.88 -1.85 55.47
CA THR A 771 -45.03 -2.04 56.65
C THR A 771 -43.79 -1.16 56.59
N LEU A 772 -43.03 -1.19 55.49
CA LEU A 772 -41.82 -0.36 55.37
C LEU A 772 -42.13 1.14 55.44
N ARG A 773 -43.23 1.59 54.84
CA ARG A 773 -43.68 2.99 54.93
C ARG A 773 -43.96 3.40 56.37
N SER A 774 -44.59 2.52 57.16
CA SER A 774 -44.82 2.75 58.59
C SER A 774 -43.53 2.81 59.43
N LEU A 775 -42.46 2.17 58.95
CA LEU A 775 -41.13 2.17 59.56
C LEU A 775 -40.22 3.29 59.04
N GLY A 776 -40.70 4.14 58.11
CA GLY A 776 -39.95 5.28 57.57
C GLY A 776 -39.18 4.98 56.28
N TYR A 777 -39.50 3.91 55.57
CA TYR A 777 -38.82 3.50 54.33
C TYR A 777 -39.81 3.41 53.16
N LEU A 778 -39.36 3.76 51.96
CA LEU A 778 -40.13 3.62 50.73
C LEU A 778 -39.61 2.40 49.96
N MET A 779 -40.51 1.46 49.67
CA MET A 779 -40.22 0.29 48.85
C MET A 779 -40.41 0.62 47.37
N PHE A 780 -39.48 0.18 46.53
CA PHE A 780 -39.51 0.37 45.09
C PHE A 780 -39.60 -0.96 44.36
N ALA A 781 -40.27 -0.91 43.20
CA ALA A 781 -40.45 -2.02 42.28
C ALA A 781 -39.16 -2.75 41.91
N ALA A 782 -38.07 -1.99 41.73
CA ALA A 782 -36.74 -2.46 41.38
C ALA A 782 -36.05 -3.30 42.48
N GLY A 783 -36.75 -3.72 43.54
CA GLY A 783 -36.23 -4.67 44.52
C GLY A 783 -35.34 -4.04 45.59
N TYR A 784 -35.60 -2.78 45.95
CA TYR A 784 -34.92 -2.11 47.06
C TYR A 784 -35.86 -1.18 47.84
N ALA A 785 -35.40 -0.74 49.01
CA ALA A 785 -36.06 0.28 49.82
C ALA A 785 -35.04 1.29 50.39
N TYR A 786 -35.44 2.55 50.48
CA TYR A 786 -34.62 3.59 51.11
C TYR A 786 -35.44 4.49 52.04
N SER A 787 -34.73 5.18 52.95
CA SER A 787 -35.33 6.05 53.95
C SER A 787 -36.16 7.17 53.30
N ASN A 788 -37.37 7.39 53.80
CA ASN A 788 -38.28 8.43 53.30
C ASN A 788 -37.82 9.88 53.61
N GLN A 789 -36.65 10.04 54.23
CA GLN A 789 -36.00 11.33 54.44
C GLN A 789 -35.46 11.95 53.14
N TYR A 790 -35.25 11.15 52.09
CA TYR A 790 -34.83 11.61 50.77
C TYR A 790 -36.05 11.74 49.85
N ASN A 791 -36.11 12.83 49.07
CA ASN A 791 -37.25 13.05 48.16
C ASN A 791 -37.20 12.15 46.93
N SER A 792 -36.01 11.69 46.56
CA SER A 792 -35.82 10.80 45.41
C SER A 792 -34.64 9.86 45.62
N MET A 793 -34.61 8.78 44.83
CA MET A 793 -33.47 7.86 44.79
C MET A 793 -32.20 8.59 44.32
N ARG A 794 -32.33 9.57 43.40
CA ARG A 794 -31.22 10.40 42.94
C ARG A 794 -30.62 11.20 44.10
N ASP A 795 -31.46 11.81 44.93
CA ASP A 795 -31.02 12.61 46.09
C ASP A 795 -30.26 11.70 47.07
N TYR A 796 -30.80 10.53 47.38
CA TYR A 796 -30.11 9.54 48.22
C TYR A 796 -28.73 9.18 47.67
N LEU A 797 -28.65 8.83 46.39
CA LEU A 797 -27.39 8.40 45.77
C LEU A 797 -26.36 9.53 45.73
N TYR A 798 -26.78 10.73 45.33
CA TYR A 798 -25.88 11.87 45.24
C TYR A 798 -25.43 12.38 46.62
N ASP A 799 -26.31 12.40 47.62
CA ASP A 799 -26.00 12.95 48.94
C ASP A 799 -25.26 11.95 49.84
N GLU A 800 -25.65 10.67 49.84
CA GLU A 800 -25.10 9.66 50.76
C GLU A 800 -24.04 8.75 50.16
N GLN A 801 -24.16 8.40 48.87
CA GLN A 801 -23.23 7.46 48.23
C GLN A 801 -22.02 8.19 47.65
N ILE A 802 -22.25 9.21 46.82
CA ILE A 802 -21.18 10.04 46.26
C ILE A 802 -20.88 11.17 47.26
N ARG A 803 -20.11 10.87 48.31
CA ARG A 803 -19.89 11.83 49.40
C ARG A 803 -18.96 12.97 49.02
N ASP A 804 -19.15 14.10 49.68
CA ASP A 804 -18.27 15.26 49.55
C ASP A 804 -16.84 14.92 50.00
N GLY A 805 -15.84 15.26 49.18
CA GLY A 805 -14.44 15.08 49.54
C GLY A 805 -13.93 13.63 49.48
N GLU A 806 -14.74 12.68 49.00
CA GLU A 806 -14.35 11.27 48.84
C GLU A 806 -14.40 10.83 47.37
N VAL A 807 -13.59 9.83 47.02
CA VAL A 807 -13.64 9.16 45.71
C VAL A 807 -14.65 8.02 45.79
N PHE A 808 -15.74 8.13 45.03
CA PHE A 808 -16.72 7.06 44.90
C PHE A 808 -16.26 6.04 43.86
N LYS A 809 -15.94 4.82 44.30
CA LYS A 809 -15.46 3.75 43.42
C LYS A 809 -16.53 2.70 43.23
N CYS A 810 -17.03 2.57 42.00
CA CYS A 810 -18.08 1.60 41.69
C CYS A 810 -17.66 0.16 42.02
N ALA A 811 -16.39 -0.20 41.80
CA ALA A 811 -15.88 -1.55 42.06
C ALA A 811 -15.90 -1.94 43.54
N GLU A 812 -15.86 -0.97 44.46
CA GLU A 812 -15.89 -1.19 45.91
C GLU A 812 -17.32 -1.21 46.48
N GLN A 813 -18.31 -0.86 45.66
CA GLN A 813 -19.72 -0.85 46.07
C GLN A 813 -20.40 -2.19 45.78
N ASP A 814 -21.58 -2.35 46.39
CA ASP A 814 -22.51 -3.40 46.01
C ASP A 814 -22.91 -3.22 44.53
N GLN A 815 -22.53 -4.17 43.69
CA GLN A 815 -22.78 -4.08 42.25
C GLN A 815 -24.28 -4.02 41.93
N ARG A 816 -25.15 -4.59 42.79
CA ARG A 816 -26.60 -4.45 42.63
C ARG A 816 -27.05 -3.00 42.66
N LEU A 817 -26.34 -2.13 43.40
CA LEU A 817 -26.64 -0.70 43.53
C LEU A 817 -26.18 0.05 42.28
N VAL A 818 -24.94 -0.21 41.87
CA VAL A 818 -24.29 0.47 40.74
C VAL A 818 -25.05 0.21 39.43
N HIS A 819 -25.62 -0.98 39.27
CA HIS A 819 -26.36 -1.36 38.06
C HIS A 819 -27.84 -0.93 38.06
N LEU A 820 -28.33 -0.31 39.14
CA LEU A 820 -29.69 0.25 39.12
C LEU A 820 -29.82 1.33 38.04
N SER A 821 -30.92 1.27 37.28
CA SER A 821 -31.29 2.29 36.29
C SER A 821 -31.29 3.71 36.91
N ALA A 822 -31.79 3.83 38.14
CA ALA A 822 -31.80 5.07 38.90
C ALA A 822 -30.38 5.58 39.23
N PHE A 823 -29.43 4.68 39.45
CA PHE A 823 -28.03 5.01 39.71
C PHE A 823 -27.33 5.51 38.45
N GLN A 824 -27.45 4.77 37.35
CA GLN A 824 -26.91 5.18 36.05
C GLN A 824 -27.49 6.51 35.57
N SER A 825 -28.81 6.70 35.76
CA SER A 825 -29.47 7.97 35.45
C SER A 825 -28.99 9.12 36.35
N CYS A 826 -28.69 8.84 37.62
CA CYS A 826 -28.13 9.82 38.54
C CYS A 826 -26.75 10.27 38.06
N LEU A 827 -25.83 9.33 37.81
CA LEU A 827 -24.48 9.64 37.32
C LEU A 827 -24.52 10.48 36.04
N SER A 828 -25.23 10.01 35.01
CA SER A 828 -25.33 10.72 33.74
C SER A 828 -25.85 12.15 33.88
N LYS A 829 -26.89 12.38 34.70
CA LYS A 829 -27.46 13.72 34.91
C LYS A 829 -26.52 14.65 35.69
N GLU A 830 -25.81 14.14 36.69
CA GLU A 830 -24.89 14.94 37.49
C GLU A 830 -23.58 15.25 36.73
N GLU A 831 -23.11 14.33 35.88
CA GLU A 831 -21.98 14.57 34.97
C GLU A 831 -22.33 15.64 33.93
N SER A 832 -23.51 15.55 33.29
CA SER A 832 -23.97 16.60 32.36
C SER A 832 -24.15 17.96 33.05
N ALA A 833 -24.42 17.98 34.35
CA ALA A 833 -24.50 19.21 35.14
C ALA A 833 -23.13 19.75 35.59
N LEU A 834 -22.03 19.02 35.30
CA LEU A 834 -20.66 19.29 35.78
C LEU A 834 -20.56 19.37 37.31
N ARG A 835 -21.31 18.50 38.01
CA ARG A 835 -21.31 18.40 39.48
C ARG A 835 -20.54 17.19 39.99
N ILE A 836 -20.44 16.16 39.15
CA ILE A 836 -19.54 15.04 39.37
C ILE A 836 -18.64 14.86 38.15
N PHE A 837 -17.47 14.29 38.39
CA PHE A 837 -16.45 14.05 37.39
C PHE A 837 -15.91 12.65 37.56
N GLU A 838 -15.70 11.96 36.45
CA GLU A 838 -15.03 10.67 36.43
C GLU A 838 -13.52 10.92 36.37
N ILE A 839 -12.76 10.41 37.35
CA ILE A 839 -11.30 10.63 37.46
C ILE A 839 -10.47 9.39 37.09
N ALA A 840 -11.12 8.24 37.01
CA ALA A 840 -10.60 6.95 36.56
C ALA A 840 -11.82 6.07 36.19
N PRO A 841 -11.65 4.94 35.48
CA PRO A 841 -12.78 4.11 35.05
C PRO A 841 -13.74 3.78 36.19
N ARG A 842 -14.99 4.27 36.11
CA ARG A 842 -16.06 4.11 37.11
C ARG A 842 -15.69 4.60 38.53
N GLU A 843 -14.78 5.57 38.62
CA GLU A 843 -14.43 6.29 39.85
C GLU A 843 -14.85 7.76 39.73
N TYR A 844 -15.75 8.20 40.61
CA TYR A 844 -16.40 9.50 40.53
C TYR A 844 -16.09 10.37 41.75
N VAL A 845 -15.95 11.67 41.52
CA VAL A 845 -15.78 12.69 42.56
C VAL A 845 -16.73 13.87 42.32
N LYS A 846 -17.07 14.60 43.38
CA LYS A 846 -17.80 15.87 43.28
C LYS A 846 -16.87 17.03 42.93
N ASP A 847 -17.44 18.11 42.39
CA ASP A 847 -16.76 19.39 42.15
C ASP A 847 -15.96 19.90 43.37
N LYS A 848 -16.52 19.75 44.58
CA LYS A 848 -15.87 20.10 45.84
C LYS A 848 -14.55 19.37 46.08
N TYR A 849 -14.45 18.09 45.69
CA TYR A 849 -13.21 17.32 45.80
C TYR A 849 -12.12 17.91 44.89
N LEU A 850 -12.47 18.25 43.64
CA LEU A 850 -11.52 18.88 42.70
C LEU A 850 -11.06 20.26 43.19
N PHE A 851 -11.96 21.03 43.81
CA PHE A 851 -11.60 22.31 44.42
C PHE A 851 -10.65 22.12 45.62
N GLU A 852 -10.93 21.18 46.52
CA GLU A 852 -10.13 20.94 47.72
C GLU A 852 -8.75 20.33 47.42
N GLN A 853 -8.66 19.42 46.43
CA GLN A 853 -7.40 18.75 46.09
C GLN A 853 -6.57 19.51 45.06
N CYS A 854 -7.20 20.08 44.03
CA CYS A 854 -6.53 20.65 42.86
C CYS A 854 -6.74 22.16 42.70
N GLY A 855 -7.60 22.79 43.52
CA GLY A 855 -7.97 24.20 43.38
C GLY A 855 -8.82 24.51 42.15
N VAL A 856 -9.40 23.49 41.50
CA VAL A 856 -10.17 23.63 40.26
C VAL A 856 -11.59 24.11 40.57
N THR A 857 -12.00 25.21 39.94
CA THR A 857 -13.36 25.76 39.99
C THR A 857 -14.17 25.33 38.78
N ARG A 858 -15.49 25.56 38.83
CA ARG A 858 -16.37 25.27 37.70
C ARG A 858 -16.06 26.17 36.50
N GLU A 859 -15.67 27.42 36.76
CA GLU A 859 -15.23 28.37 35.75
C GLU A 859 -13.99 27.84 35.01
N ASP A 860 -13.01 27.25 35.71
CA ASP A 860 -11.82 26.66 35.09
C ASP A 860 -12.17 25.50 34.15
N VAL A 861 -13.13 24.65 34.53
CA VAL A 861 -13.62 23.53 33.71
C VAL A 861 -14.27 24.04 32.42
N VAL A 862 -15.13 25.06 32.53
CA VAL A 862 -15.80 25.66 31.36
C VAL A 862 -14.79 26.37 30.46
N GLU A 863 -13.81 27.06 31.03
CA GLU A 863 -12.72 27.67 30.27
C GLU A 863 -11.90 26.62 29.53
N PHE A 864 -11.53 25.52 30.20
CA PHE A 864 -10.83 24.41 29.57
C PHE A 864 -11.64 23.81 28.40
N GLN A 865 -12.93 23.58 28.57
CA GLN A 865 -13.81 23.12 27.48
C GLN A 865 -13.81 24.07 26.28
N GLN A 866 -13.84 25.39 26.51
CA GLN A 866 -13.79 26.39 25.44
C GLN A 866 -12.42 26.43 24.74
N GLN A 867 -11.32 26.25 25.48
CA GLN A 867 -9.96 26.24 24.95
C GLN A 867 -9.64 24.97 24.17
N VAL A 868 -10.15 23.79 24.59
CA VAL A 868 -9.91 22.51 23.91
C VAL A 868 -10.75 22.38 22.63
N LYS A 869 -11.96 22.97 22.59
CA LYS A 869 -12.88 22.83 21.45
C LYS A 869 -12.24 23.08 20.06
N PRO A 870 -11.36 24.07 19.85
CA PRO A 870 -10.67 24.29 18.57
C PRO A 870 -9.54 23.30 18.26
N LEU A 871 -9.02 22.54 19.23
CA LEU A 871 -8.02 21.48 19.00
C LEU A 871 -8.65 20.17 18.51
N CYS A 872 -9.95 20.01 18.73
CA CYS A 872 -10.75 18.87 18.28
C CYS A 872 -11.02 18.91 16.75
N GLN A 873 -10.01 19.24 15.92
CA GLN A 873 -10.11 19.32 14.45
C GLN A 873 -10.02 17.96 13.77
N ASN A 874 -9.41 16.98 14.42
CA ASN A 874 -9.41 15.60 13.94
C ASN A 874 -10.83 15.04 14.00
N VAL A 875 -11.20 14.22 13.00
CA VAL A 875 -12.55 13.61 12.90
C VAL A 875 -12.86 12.73 14.12
N TYR A 876 -11.85 12.06 14.65
CA TYR A 876 -11.90 11.23 15.85
C TYR A 876 -10.80 11.67 16.81
N PHE A 877 -11.13 11.82 18.09
CA PHE A 877 -10.19 12.27 19.11
C PHE A 877 -10.63 11.82 20.51
N ASN A 878 -9.72 11.94 21.46
CA ASN A 878 -9.94 11.90 22.91
C ASN A 878 -8.77 12.63 23.59
N ALA A 879 -8.79 12.73 24.92
CA ALA A 879 -7.70 13.39 25.65
C ALA A 879 -6.31 12.79 25.32
N HIS A 880 -6.20 11.47 25.15
CA HIS A 880 -4.96 10.80 24.75
C HIS A 880 -4.41 11.32 23.43
N SER A 881 -5.27 11.37 22.41
CA SER A 881 -4.87 11.72 21.04
C SER A 881 -4.42 13.17 20.88
N ILE A 882 -4.81 14.05 21.80
CA ILE A 882 -4.45 15.48 21.82
C ILE A 882 -3.54 15.83 23.02
N TRP A 883 -3.00 14.80 23.69
CA TRP A 883 -2.32 14.97 24.96
C TRP A 883 -1.06 15.83 24.81
N ASP A 884 -0.34 15.69 23.71
CA ASP A 884 0.87 16.46 23.45
C ASP A 884 0.61 17.96 23.32
N GLU A 885 -0.58 18.36 22.85
CA GLU A 885 -1.01 19.75 22.73
C GLU A 885 -1.47 20.35 24.06
N ILE A 886 -2.07 19.55 24.96
CA ILE A 886 -2.71 20.04 26.19
C ILE A 886 -1.93 19.78 27.48
N LYS A 887 -0.98 18.84 27.51
CA LYS A 887 -0.26 18.40 28.74
C LYS A 887 0.39 19.53 29.53
N ASP A 888 0.76 20.62 28.84
CA ASP A 888 1.44 21.75 29.44
C ASP A 888 0.51 22.88 29.91
N TRP A 889 -0.79 22.75 29.65
CA TRP A 889 -1.78 23.78 29.97
C TRP A 889 -1.98 23.95 31.48
N PRO A 890 -2.31 25.17 31.95
CA PRO A 890 -2.52 25.43 33.38
C PRO A 890 -3.53 24.48 34.01
N PHE A 891 -4.68 24.27 33.36
CA PHE A 891 -5.72 23.36 33.83
C PHE A 891 -5.21 21.93 34.01
N VAL A 892 -4.50 21.39 33.01
CA VAL A 892 -3.99 20.01 33.04
C VAL A 892 -2.96 19.81 34.15
N LYS A 893 -2.14 20.84 34.43
CA LYS A 893 -1.20 20.83 35.55
C LYS A 893 -1.89 20.91 36.91
N MET A 894 -3.01 21.63 37.03
CA MET A 894 -3.81 21.68 38.26
C MET A 894 -4.38 20.31 38.62
N VAL A 895 -4.84 19.55 37.61
CA VAL A 895 -5.38 18.19 37.81
C VAL A 895 -4.32 17.08 37.78
N GLU A 896 -3.07 17.43 38.05
CA GLU A 896 -1.94 16.49 38.12
C GLU A 896 -1.79 15.59 36.87
N SER A 897 -2.04 16.14 35.68
CA SER A 897 -1.96 15.41 34.42
C SER A 897 -2.89 14.18 34.36
N ASN A 898 -4.04 14.23 35.04
CA ASN A 898 -5.07 13.20 34.94
C ASN A 898 -5.78 13.25 33.58
N GLU A 899 -5.34 12.39 32.67
CA GLU A 899 -5.87 12.28 31.30
C GLU A 899 -7.34 11.83 31.28
N TRP A 900 -7.74 10.93 32.18
CA TRP A 900 -9.12 10.43 32.25
C TRP A 900 -10.10 11.55 32.61
N LEU A 901 -9.76 12.35 33.61
CA LEU A 901 -10.54 13.52 34.01
C LEU A 901 -10.67 14.52 32.87
N CYS A 902 -9.55 14.79 32.17
CA CYS A 902 -9.59 15.64 30.98
C CYS A 902 -10.55 15.08 29.93
N ASN A 903 -10.52 13.77 29.68
CA ASN A 903 -11.39 13.12 28.72
C ASN A 903 -12.87 13.18 29.12
N SER A 904 -13.17 12.94 30.40
CA SER A 904 -14.51 13.06 31.00
C SER A 904 -15.08 14.47 30.79
N ILE A 905 -14.26 15.51 30.98
CA ILE A 905 -14.65 16.90 30.77
C ILE A 905 -14.88 17.23 29.28
N ILE A 906 -13.99 16.77 28.38
CA ILE A 906 -14.11 17.00 26.93
C ILE A 906 -15.37 16.35 26.38
N HIS A 907 -15.69 15.12 26.80
CA HIS A 907 -16.92 14.42 26.41
C HIS A 907 -18.21 15.24 26.70
N ARG A 908 -18.18 16.15 27.68
CA ARG A 908 -19.34 17.00 28.04
C ARG A 908 -19.42 18.33 27.28
N ILE A 909 -18.67 18.51 26.19
CA ILE A 909 -18.81 19.67 25.28
C ILE A 909 -20.03 19.47 24.37
N ASP A 910 -20.85 20.51 24.23
CA ASP A 910 -22.03 20.49 23.35
C ASP A 910 -21.69 20.11 21.90
N GLY A 911 -22.42 19.12 21.38
CA GLY A 911 -22.29 18.62 20.00
C GLY A 911 -21.30 17.46 19.84
N ILE A 912 -20.60 17.06 20.90
CA ILE A 912 -19.75 15.86 20.88
C ILE A 912 -20.60 14.61 21.11
N VAL A 913 -20.34 13.59 20.28
CA VAL A 913 -20.85 12.23 20.45
C VAL A 913 -19.68 11.34 20.87
N ALA A 914 -19.93 10.37 21.73
CA ALA A 914 -18.93 9.44 22.23
C ALA A 914 -19.22 8.00 21.79
N LEU A 915 -18.15 7.30 21.43
CA LEU A 915 -18.10 5.85 21.31
C LEU A 915 -17.53 5.30 22.61
N PRO A 916 -18.37 4.75 23.51
CA PRO A 916 -17.89 4.10 24.71
C PRO A 916 -17.09 2.85 24.35
N ILE A 917 -15.89 2.74 24.89
CA ILE A 917 -14.98 1.62 24.69
C ILE A 917 -14.39 1.30 26.05
N ALA A 918 -14.94 0.34 26.81
CA ALA A 918 -14.48 -0.14 28.12
C ALA A 918 -13.49 0.72 28.96
N SER A 919 -12.25 0.91 28.50
CA SER A 919 -11.18 1.69 29.11
C SER A 919 -10.93 3.10 28.52
N ASN A 920 -11.84 3.65 27.71
CA ASN A 920 -11.77 5.01 27.16
C ASN A 920 -13.10 5.41 26.44
N PHE A 921 -13.12 6.62 25.90
CA PHE A 921 -14.12 7.07 24.95
C PHE A 921 -13.42 7.66 23.73
N ILE A 922 -13.91 7.33 22.54
CA ILE A 922 -13.52 8.05 21.32
C ILE A 922 -14.63 9.03 20.97
N LEU A 923 -14.25 10.28 20.78
CA LEU A 923 -15.13 11.42 20.61
C LEU A 923 -15.14 11.89 19.16
N SER A 924 -16.28 12.41 18.71
CA SER A 924 -16.42 13.09 17.43
C SER A 924 -17.54 14.13 17.46
N PHE A 925 -17.45 15.14 16.60
CA PHE A 925 -18.57 16.06 16.32
C PHE A 925 -19.58 15.49 15.30
N SER A 926 -19.26 14.36 14.66
CA SER A 926 -20.13 13.67 13.70
C SER A 926 -20.48 12.28 14.18
N GLY A 927 -21.74 12.07 14.58
CA GLY A 927 -22.23 10.76 15.02
C GLY A 927 -22.36 9.75 13.88
N ASP A 928 -22.59 10.20 12.64
CA ASP A 928 -22.95 9.34 11.50
C ASP A 928 -21.83 8.38 11.06
N CYS A 929 -20.59 8.60 11.50
CA CYS A 929 -19.43 7.77 11.16
C CYS A 929 -18.63 7.29 12.39
N LEU A 930 -19.16 7.46 13.61
CA LEU A 930 -18.43 7.13 14.83
C LEU A 930 -18.48 5.62 15.12
N SER A 931 -17.59 4.84 14.50
CA SER A 931 -17.45 3.39 14.72
C SER A 931 -16.02 2.90 14.49
N ILE A 932 -15.66 1.76 15.11
CA ILE A 932 -14.31 1.17 14.99
C ILE A 932 -13.87 1.04 13.52
N PRO A 933 -14.68 0.51 12.57
CA PRO A 933 -14.26 0.40 11.18
C PRO A 933 -13.92 1.72 10.48
N PHE A 934 -14.72 2.77 10.70
CA PHE A 934 -14.45 4.08 10.11
C PHE A 934 -13.25 4.78 10.75
N ILE A 935 -13.02 4.55 12.04
CA ILE A 935 -11.82 5.01 12.74
C ILE A 935 -10.57 4.31 12.17
N CYS A 936 -10.62 2.98 12.00
CA CYS A 936 -9.53 2.23 11.36
C CYS A 936 -9.28 2.73 9.93
N LYS A 937 -10.33 2.96 9.13
CA LYS A 937 -10.20 3.55 7.79
C LYS A 937 -9.54 4.93 7.82
N TRP A 938 -9.88 5.76 8.80
CA TRP A 938 -9.27 7.08 8.97
C TRP A 938 -7.77 6.99 9.30
N ILE A 939 -7.36 6.02 10.13
CA ILE A 939 -5.93 5.74 10.38
C ILE A 939 -5.24 5.31 9.08
N THR A 940 -5.82 4.33 8.37
CA THR A 940 -5.29 3.81 7.10
C THR A 940 -5.18 4.87 6.01
N ASN A 941 -6.14 5.79 5.91
CA ASN A 941 -6.07 6.87 4.93
C ASN A 941 -4.88 7.81 5.16
N LYS A 942 -4.37 7.90 6.39
CA LYS A 942 -3.19 8.71 6.75
C LYS A 942 -1.87 7.95 6.62
N GLU A 943 -1.87 6.65 6.94
CA GLU A 943 -0.65 5.87 7.15
C GLU A 943 -0.48 4.68 6.19
N GLY A 944 -1.46 4.43 5.31
CA GLY A 944 -1.51 3.27 4.42
C GLY A 944 -2.14 2.03 5.07
N LYS A 945 -2.38 0.99 4.26
CA LYS A 945 -2.85 -0.33 4.73
C LYS A 945 -1.76 -0.99 5.56
N MET A 946 -2.15 -1.74 6.58
CA MET A 946 -1.22 -2.42 7.48
C MET A 946 -1.77 -3.77 7.96
N SER A 947 -0.95 -4.57 8.64
CA SER A 947 -1.42 -5.87 9.16
C SER A 947 -2.48 -5.67 10.23
N LEU A 948 -3.26 -6.72 10.53
CA LEU A 948 -4.26 -6.66 11.60
C LEU A 948 -3.64 -6.35 12.97
N ASN A 949 -2.42 -6.83 13.20
CA ASN A 949 -1.67 -6.54 14.43
C ASN A 949 -1.25 -5.07 14.49
N ASP A 950 -0.78 -4.53 13.38
CA ASP A 950 -0.29 -3.15 13.30
C ASP A 950 -1.45 -2.16 13.45
N ILE A 951 -2.58 -2.38 12.77
CA ILE A 951 -3.74 -1.49 12.93
C ILE A 951 -4.30 -1.55 14.35
N THR A 952 -4.27 -2.74 14.98
CA THR A 952 -4.71 -2.90 16.37
C THR A 952 -3.80 -2.12 17.32
N SER A 953 -2.49 -2.27 17.14
CA SER A 953 -1.48 -1.56 17.93
C SER A 953 -1.58 -0.05 17.73
N ARG A 954 -1.81 0.39 16.48
CA ARG A 954 -1.94 1.80 16.14
C ARG A 954 -3.22 2.40 16.70
N PHE A 955 -4.35 1.73 16.54
CA PHE A 955 -5.62 2.13 17.15
C PHE A 955 -5.47 2.31 18.66
N ASN A 956 -4.89 1.30 19.34
CA ASN A 956 -4.64 1.35 20.77
C ASN A 956 -3.69 2.47 21.17
N SER A 957 -2.64 2.72 20.39
CA SER A 957 -1.68 3.78 20.64
C SER A 957 -2.27 5.19 20.41
N VAL A 958 -3.15 5.39 19.44
CA VAL A 958 -3.72 6.70 19.13
C VAL A 958 -4.74 7.12 20.18
N PHE A 959 -5.55 6.18 20.67
CA PHE A 959 -6.65 6.47 21.58
C PHE A 959 -6.42 6.00 23.02
N GLY A 960 -5.26 5.43 23.34
CA GLY A 960 -4.98 4.91 24.68
C GLY A 960 -5.93 3.78 25.07
N THR A 961 -6.26 2.88 24.13
CA THR A 961 -7.18 1.74 24.35
C THR A 961 -6.43 0.42 24.46
N THR A 962 -7.12 -0.64 24.87
CA THR A 962 -6.55 -1.98 25.06
C THR A 962 -7.32 -3.06 24.30
N PHE A 963 -7.68 -2.78 23.04
CA PHE A 963 -8.38 -3.75 22.21
C PHE A 963 -7.50 -4.95 21.86
N ASN A 964 -8.09 -6.13 21.94
CA ASN A 964 -7.52 -7.33 21.38
C ASN A 964 -7.69 -7.34 19.86
N ARG A 965 -6.73 -8.00 19.20
CA ARG A 965 -6.71 -8.22 17.74
C ARG A 965 -8.07 -8.72 17.20
N SER A 966 -8.71 -9.64 17.92
CA SER A 966 -9.98 -10.25 17.52
C SER A 966 -11.13 -9.25 17.45
N VAL A 967 -11.17 -8.25 18.35
CA VAL A 967 -12.26 -7.27 18.40
C VAL A 967 -12.24 -6.39 17.14
N ILE A 968 -11.07 -5.84 16.80
CA ILE A 968 -10.91 -5.05 15.58
C ILE A 968 -11.17 -5.92 14.35
N ALA A 969 -10.64 -7.15 14.34
CA ALA A 969 -10.88 -8.09 13.25
C ALA A 969 -12.37 -8.29 12.97
N GLU A 970 -13.16 -8.65 13.98
CA GLU A 970 -14.59 -8.91 13.78
C GLU A 970 -15.37 -7.65 13.36
N LYS A 971 -15.04 -6.47 13.90
CA LYS A 971 -15.65 -5.20 13.46
C LYS A 971 -15.30 -4.86 12.00
N LEU A 972 -14.07 -5.14 11.55
CA LEU A 972 -13.66 -4.94 10.17
C LEU A 972 -14.28 -5.95 9.20
N ARG A 973 -14.46 -7.21 9.64
CA ARG A 973 -15.12 -8.25 8.85
C ARG A 973 -16.61 -7.95 8.68
N SER A 974 -17.31 -7.67 9.78
CA SER A 974 -18.74 -7.33 9.77
C SER A 974 -19.05 -6.10 8.90
N SER A 975 -18.18 -5.09 8.89
CA SER A 975 -18.34 -3.90 8.04
C SER A 975 -17.95 -4.11 6.57
N GLY A 976 -17.35 -5.25 6.19
CA GLY A 976 -16.84 -5.49 4.84
C GLY A 976 -15.64 -4.60 4.46
N MET A 977 -14.96 -3.99 5.42
CA MET A 977 -13.86 -3.05 5.19
C MET A 977 -12.48 -3.69 5.31
N TRP A 978 -12.41 -5.01 5.53
CA TRP A 978 -11.16 -5.74 5.74
C TRP A 978 -10.12 -5.45 4.66
N SER A 979 -10.41 -5.73 3.38
CA SER A 979 -9.45 -5.52 2.29
C SER A 979 -9.12 -4.06 2.02
N GLN A 980 -9.92 -3.11 2.53
CA GLN A 980 -9.64 -1.67 2.42
C GLN A 980 -8.63 -1.20 3.46
N ILE A 981 -8.48 -1.92 4.58
CA ILE A 981 -7.75 -1.47 5.78
C ILE A 981 -6.57 -2.41 6.09
N ILE A 982 -6.77 -3.72 5.91
CA ILE A 982 -5.88 -4.80 6.35
C ILE A 982 -5.12 -5.39 5.15
N THR A 983 -3.82 -5.62 5.33
CA THR A 983 -2.97 -6.34 4.36
C THR A 983 -3.07 -7.86 4.47
N ASP A 984 -3.42 -8.38 5.65
CA ASP A 984 -3.60 -9.82 5.92
C ASP A 984 -4.79 -10.38 5.12
N GLU A 985 -4.70 -11.61 4.61
CA GLU A 985 -5.85 -12.26 3.98
C GLU A 985 -6.92 -12.60 5.03
N ILE A 986 -8.17 -12.23 4.76
CA ILE A 986 -9.32 -12.51 5.64
C ILE A 986 -9.48 -14.01 5.89
N ASP A 987 -9.26 -14.83 4.87
CA ASP A 987 -9.38 -16.29 4.99
C ASP A 987 -8.28 -16.90 5.85
N GLY A 988 -7.04 -16.40 5.77
CA GLY A 988 -5.96 -16.88 6.64
C GLY A 988 -6.25 -16.62 8.11
N TYR A 989 -6.89 -15.49 8.43
CA TYR A 989 -7.37 -15.22 9.78
C TYR A 989 -8.52 -16.16 10.20
N ILE A 990 -9.50 -16.40 9.33
CA ILE A 990 -10.65 -17.27 9.64
C ILE A 990 -10.21 -18.73 9.83
N ASP A 991 -9.32 -19.23 8.99
CA ASP A 991 -8.78 -20.58 9.09
C ASP A 991 -8.02 -20.75 10.41
N SER A 992 -7.28 -19.73 10.87
CA SER A 992 -6.62 -19.73 12.18
C SER A 992 -7.59 -19.77 13.39
N LEU A 993 -8.83 -19.31 13.20
CA LEU A 993 -9.88 -19.42 14.21
C LEU A 993 -10.56 -20.81 14.17
N ALA A 994 -10.61 -21.43 12.98
CA ALA A 994 -11.25 -22.73 12.78
C ALA A 994 -10.52 -23.86 13.53
N ASP A 995 -9.19 -23.83 13.56
CA ASP A 995 -8.36 -24.79 14.32
C ASP A 995 -8.61 -24.75 15.84
N ASN A 996 -9.21 -23.66 16.35
CA ASN A 996 -9.57 -23.49 17.77
C ASN A 996 -11.06 -23.75 18.06
N SER A 997 -11.90 -23.94 17.04
CA SER A 997 -13.34 -24.18 17.19
C SER A 997 -13.69 -25.61 16.80
N ASN A 998 -13.85 -26.50 17.78
CA ASN A 998 -14.56 -27.78 17.58
C ASN A 998 -16.00 -27.45 17.20
N PHE A 999 -16.26 -27.36 15.90
CA PHE A 999 -17.60 -27.23 15.35
C PHE A 999 -17.91 -28.61 14.77
N ASP A 1000 -18.63 -29.44 15.53
CA ASP A 1000 -19.01 -30.80 15.11
C ASP A 1000 -20.12 -30.74 14.05
N VAL A 1001 -19.73 -30.46 12.81
CA VAL A 1001 -20.66 -30.35 11.69
C VAL A 1001 -21.22 -31.70 11.24
N ASP A 1002 -20.57 -32.81 11.57
CA ASP A 1002 -21.06 -34.12 11.17
C ASP A 1002 -22.36 -34.43 11.93
N SER A 1003 -22.45 -34.03 13.21
CA SER A 1003 -23.70 -34.06 13.98
C SER A 1003 -24.83 -33.16 13.42
N LEU A 1004 -24.49 -32.09 12.69
CA LEU A 1004 -25.46 -31.15 12.09
C LEU A 1004 -26.27 -31.81 10.96
N LEU A 1005 -25.72 -32.85 10.34
CA LEU A 1005 -26.30 -33.50 9.17
C LEU A 1005 -26.62 -34.99 9.40
N ASP A 1006 -26.16 -35.56 10.51
CA ASP A 1006 -26.51 -36.92 10.88
C ASP A 1006 -28.01 -37.04 11.23
N GLU A 1007 -28.64 -37.96 10.49
CA GLU A 1007 -30.07 -38.29 10.39
C GLU A 1007 -30.92 -37.36 9.49
N GLU A 1008 -31.02 -37.75 8.22
CA GLU A 1008 -32.27 -38.26 7.60
C GLU A 1008 -31.88 -39.21 6.44
N PHE A 1009 -31.43 -40.42 6.79
CA PHE A 1009 -31.91 -41.59 6.06
C PHE A 1009 -33.32 -41.83 6.60
N PHE A 1010 -34.34 -41.25 5.95
CA PHE A 1010 -35.64 -41.84 5.59
C PHE A 1010 -36.54 -40.79 4.93
#